data_AF-A0A383VJ28-F1
#
_entry.id   AF-A0A383VJ28-F1
#
_cell.length_a   1.000
_cell.length_b   1.000
_cell.length_c   1.000
_cell.angle_alpha   90.00
_cell.angle_beta   90.00
_cell.angle_gamma   90.00
#
_symmetry.space_group_name_H-M   'P 1'
#
loop_
_entity.id
_entity.type
_entity.pdbx_description
1 polymer ?
#
loop_
_entity_poly.entity_id
_entity_poly.type
_entity_poly.pdbx_seq_one_letter_code
_entity_poly.pdbx_strand_id
1 'polypeptide(L)'
;MIPLEDEFIPTSLQDVTSCEAYKVVDTLIEIGHISGERGQHAKQLYERLHSALVGAMQQEKSLLEQARQLAKEAQASEAAAQEAERKAAAFEGISIEVLREDVEAALAEASLAQERAALLGMEQDELQQQRDQLAEHLDSVAEQHAAALAPVIAGLQGEVSGLKFDLEQQRLAAAVAQQELEGARGRLAEADAELSKLQQEAKAEANRLTAVSAAPEKARRQADMAVAELQGAQGLLAAANSALLEAEAALRAAHDKERQKQLEYASSLAALERGRIMAETKDRHVDDVAHDVELAGIEREKILSDQVDLDLRMQALASELRSQHELLSNAQHDKLVALRAYKAAEVALAEAQETLPPLKIARDLTTKDKAAAEAELVAAAGQIEELKKEVDVRIAAFLKEEAIGQDKVALFNVLQQEVVLLEGELAAIKEEDRQRTRLLEDMAAQRDRAARHAASVRAKVTQAQSAAKLRARQESDLQLQVAEVARRRRDFEKLCDLVRNQRNKFVALIAAAGQASVEMGDRLKLLASEKDILAANLAAKAKLLAKARTACSASVKERDALYTELHSLGAMFRAKHDKLQEQMESIEALSNLINRAEGAMVSSRKTYEAAIAARNNTGVMLIDRDDELAVLHEKARLQEAQIAAGNLDMGLRENETRVLRLQVAELERSIHALNTAMPDLPAIDRDIAALKADLLKARQSSAVLGDALEDPSHPATASRVRLLGGRIPEKDELVAKLQSLEERLSMTQDGLGEKALVLGEVTHLTEGLRGTAAEGRATGAQLAAAANAYQGKLRSVTRRMMATISELSLYQATALKLHASKEQLQQLLATAQQRLEAGQPPTEEAEMEWAALARQQATLDDLAQQREEVAAILDQKGALQYTTAEPRPNAYIPDELGIPKPYGAFSPFKPSAPGTTMRHVRKPAPREIVI
;
A
#
# COMPACT_ATOMS: atom_id res chain seq x y z
N MET A 1 17.87 21.73 -83.28
CA MET A 1 18.57 21.27 -84.50
C MET A 1 17.52 20.89 -85.54
N ILE A 2 17.85 20.99 -86.83
CA ILE A 2 17.04 20.38 -87.90
C ILE A 2 17.54 18.93 -88.05
N PRO A 3 16.68 17.90 -88.11
CA PRO A 3 17.10 16.57 -88.50
C PRO A 3 17.40 16.57 -90.01
N LEU A 4 18.65 16.35 -90.39
CA LEU A 4 19.01 15.95 -91.75
C LEU A 4 18.88 14.43 -91.86
N GLU A 5 18.36 13.97 -92.99
CA GLU A 5 17.99 12.56 -93.22
C GLU A 5 19.22 11.73 -93.63
N ASP A 6 19.22 10.43 -93.29
CA ASP A 6 20.28 9.48 -93.68
C ASP A 6 20.17 9.14 -95.19
N GLU A 7 20.70 10.00 -96.05
CA GLU A 7 20.75 9.73 -97.49
C GLU A 7 21.86 8.76 -97.91
N PHE A 8 21.44 7.66 -98.54
CA PHE A 8 22.12 6.91 -99.61
C PHE A 8 23.66 6.90 -99.65
N ILE A 9 24.24 5.78 -99.19
CA ILE A 9 25.43 5.23 -99.87
C ILE A 9 24.91 4.30 -100.99
N PRO A 10 25.08 4.63 -102.28
CA PRO A 10 24.68 3.74 -103.36
C PRO A 10 25.58 2.49 -103.40
N THR A 11 24.99 1.32 -103.63
CA THR A 11 25.67 0.02 -103.64
C THR A 11 26.69 -0.16 -104.79
N SER A 12 26.78 0.80 -105.72
CA SER A 12 27.77 0.82 -106.80
C SER A 12 29.22 1.03 -106.35
N LEU A 13 29.47 1.42 -105.09
CA LEU A 13 30.83 1.65 -104.57
C LEU A 13 31.61 0.38 -104.19
N GLN A 14 30.97 -0.79 -104.18
CA GLN A 14 31.64 -2.07 -103.85
C GLN A 14 32.21 -2.81 -105.06
N ASP A 15 31.63 -2.63 -106.26
CA ASP A 15 32.08 -3.32 -107.49
C ASP A 15 32.78 -2.35 -108.45
N VAL A 16 34.11 -2.30 -108.32
CA VAL A 16 35.00 -1.44 -109.13
C VAL A 16 34.85 -1.71 -110.63
N THR A 17 34.52 -2.95 -111.02
CA THR A 17 34.40 -3.34 -112.43
C THR A 17 33.19 -2.69 -113.11
N SER A 18 32.17 -2.34 -112.33
CA SER A 18 30.96 -1.66 -112.80
C SER A 18 31.14 -0.15 -113.04
N CYS A 19 32.25 0.43 -112.56
CA CYS A 19 32.49 1.87 -112.60
C CYS A 19 32.70 2.41 -114.04
N GLU A 20 32.25 3.65 -114.28
CA GLU A 20 32.44 4.34 -115.56
C GLU A 20 33.93 4.49 -115.92
N ALA A 21 34.81 4.70 -114.94
CA ALA A 21 36.25 4.75 -115.15
C ALA A 21 36.80 3.45 -115.76
N TYR A 22 36.29 2.29 -115.35
CA TYR A 22 36.69 0.99 -115.93
C TYR A 22 36.21 0.85 -117.37
N LYS A 23 34.94 1.21 -117.64
CA LYS A 23 34.33 1.19 -118.98
C LYS A 23 35.01 2.15 -119.97
N VAL A 24 35.45 3.32 -119.50
CA VAL A 24 36.25 4.28 -120.29
C VAL A 24 37.63 3.71 -120.62
N VAL A 25 38.29 3.02 -119.68
CA VAL A 25 39.56 2.36 -119.99
C VAL A 25 39.38 1.19 -120.97
N ASP A 26 38.34 0.37 -120.84
CA ASP A 26 38.07 -0.73 -121.78
C ASP A 26 37.78 -0.20 -123.21
N THR A 27 36.90 0.78 -123.35
CA THR A 27 36.61 1.37 -124.68
C THR A 27 37.83 2.04 -125.31
N LEU A 28 38.76 2.60 -124.53
CA LEU A 28 40.04 3.13 -125.03
C LEU A 28 41.04 2.04 -125.45
N ILE A 29 40.91 0.81 -124.93
CA ILE A 29 41.64 -0.38 -125.43
C ILE A 29 40.98 -0.89 -126.72
N GLU A 30 39.64 -1.00 -126.76
CA GLU A 30 38.88 -1.49 -127.91
C GLU A 30 39.06 -0.62 -129.17
N ILE A 31 39.11 0.71 -129.00
CA ILE A 31 39.36 1.66 -130.09
C ILE A 31 40.87 1.72 -130.45
N GLY A 32 41.73 1.01 -129.72
CA GLY A 32 43.16 0.87 -130.02
C GLY A 32 44.03 2.09 -129.67
N HIS A 33 43.48 3.08 -128.94
CA HIS A 33 44.22 4.28 -128.53
C HIS A 33 45.22 4.00 -127.38
N ILE A 34 45.03 2.92 -126.62
CA ILE A 34 45.91 2.52 -125.51
C ILE A 34 46.22 1.02 -125.64
N SER A 35 47.49 0.63 -125.45
CA SER A 35 47.86 -0.80 -125.40
C SER A 35 47.27 -1.48 -124.17
N GLY A 36 46.89 -2.76 -124.29
CA GLY A 36 46.24 -3.51 -123.20
C GLY A 36 47.03 -3.49 -121.89
N GLU A 37 48.36 -3.54 -121.94
CA GLU A 37 49.25 -3.42 -120.78
C GLU A 37 49.09 -2.06 -120.05
N ARG A 38 49.03 -0.95 -120.81
CA ARG A 38 48.82 0.40 -120.24
C ARG A 38 47.41 0.57 -119.69
N GLY A 39 46.41 -0.03 -120.34
CA GLY A 39 45.04 -0.06 -119.84
C GLY A 39 44.91 -0.84 -118.53
N GLN A 40 45.52 -2.03 -118.45
CA GLN A 40 45.59 -2.82 -117.21
C GLN A 40 46.34 -2.08 -116.09
N HIS A 41 47.44 -1.39 -116.40
CA HIS A 41 48.15 -0.57 -115.41
C HIS A 41 47.30 0.61 -114.90
N ALA A 42 46.55 1.29 -115.78
CA ALA A 42 45.63 2.34 -115.37
C ALA A 42 44.49 1.81 -114.47
N LYS A 43 43.94 0.63 -114.80
CA LYS A 43 42.96 -0.10 -113.98
C LYS A 43 43.49 -0.42 -112.58
N GLN A 44 44.68 -1.01 -112.48
CA GLN A 44 45.34 -1.31 -111.19
C GLN A 44 45.61 -0.06 -110.34
N LEU A 45 45.93 1.09 -110.96
CA LEU A 45 46.06 2.36 -110.25
C LEU A 45 44.70 2.86 -109.71
N TYR A 46 43.63 2.71 -110.49
CA TYR A 46 42.28 3.07 -110.08
C TYR A 46 41.76 2.17 -108.95
N GLU A 47 41.96 0.84 -109.02
CA GLU A 47 41.68 -0.10 -107.93
C GLU A 47 42.37 0.31 -106.61
N ARG A 48 43.67 0.65 -106.67
CA ARG A 48 44.41 1.11 -105.49
C ARG A 48 43.82 2.39 -104.92
N LEU A 49 43.53 3.39 -105.76
CA LEU A 49 42.98 4.67 -105.32
C LEU A 49 41.56 4.52 -104.76
N HIS A 50 40.72 3.68 -105.37
CA HIS A 50 39.39 3.32 -104.87
C HIS A 50 39.47 2.59 -103.52
N SER A 51 40.37 1.61 -103.36
CA SER A 51 40.56 0.91 -102.09
C SER A 51 41.03 1.84 -100.96
N ALA A 52 41.89 2.82 -101.28
CA ALA A 52 42.33 3.84 -100.33
C ALA A 52 41.19 4.80 -99.95
N LEU A 53 40.35 5.21 -100.91
CA LEU A 53 39.17 6.05 -100.66
C LEU A 53 38.13 5.32 -99.78
N VAL A 54 37.81 4.05 -100.10
CA VAL A 54 36.89 3.23 -99.29
C VAL A 54 37.45 3.02 -97.88
N GLY A 55 38.76 2.78 -97.74
CA GLY A 55 39.43 2.70 -96.44
C GLY A 55 39.34 4.00 -95.64
N ALA A 56 39.55 5.15 -96.28
CA ALA A 56 39.42 6.46 -95.64
C ALA A 56 37.98 6.74 -95.18
N MET A 57 36.97 6.46 -96.01
CA MET A 57 35.55 6.62 -95.65
C MET A 57 35.12 5.70 -94.50
N GLN A 58 35.66 4.47 -94.45
CA GLN A 58 35.42 3.55 -93.32
C GLN A 58 36.09 4.04 -92.03
N GLN A 59 37.32 4.58 -92.11
CA GLN A 59 38.00 5.19 -90.97
C GLN A 59 37.24 6.42 -90.47
N GLU A 60 36.85 7.35 -91.36
CA GLU A 60 36.06 8.54 -91.03
C GLU A 60 34.75 8.16 -90.34
N LYS A 61 34.01 7.17 -90.87
CA LYS A 61 32.79 6.67 -90.22
C LYS A 61 33.08 6.11 -88.82
N SER A 62 34.14 5.31 -88.63
CA SER A 62 34.50 4.76 -87.32
C SER A 62 34.90 5.84 -86.30
N LEU A 63 35.57 6.90 -86.76
CA LEU A 63 35.94 8.04 -85.93
C LEU A 63 34.72 8.90 -85.56
N LEU A 64 33.75 9.06 -86.48
CA LEU A 64 32.47 9.70 -86.19
C LEU A 64 31.62 8.90 -85.19
N GLU A 65 31.63 7.57 -85.26
CA GLU A 65 30.94 6.71 -84.30
C GLU A 65 31.60 6.76 -82.91
N GLN A 66 32.95 6.74 -82.84
CA GLN A 66 33.70 6.94 -81.60
C GLN A 66 33.48 8.33 -81.00
N ALA A 67 33.50 9.40 -81.81
CA ALA A 67 33.21 10.76 -81.34
C ALA A 67 31.78 10.89 -80.80
N ARG A 68 30.80 10.21 -81.42
CA ARG A 68 29.41 10.14 -80.92
C ARG A 68 29.27 9.33 -79.63
N GLN A 69 30.15 8.35 -79.37
CA GLN A 69 30.21 7.63 -78.08
C GLN A 69 30.83 8.51 -76.99
N LEU A 70 32.02 9.06 -77.23
CA LEU A 70 32.72 9.95 -76.28
C LEU A 70 31.88 11.19 -75.92
N ALA A 71 31.12 11.76 -76.86
CA ALA A 71 30.19 12.86 -76.56
C ALA A 71 29.05 12.46 -75.61
N LYS A 72 28.54 11.22 -75.69
CA LYS A 72 27.53 10.70 -74.75
C LYS A 72 28.13 10.42 -73.38
N GLU A 73 29.33 9.88 -73.33
CA GLU A 73 30.06 9.62 -72.08
C GLU A 73 30.42 10.93 -71.36
N ALA A 74 30.83 11.96 -72.10
CA ALA A 74 31.02 13.32 -71.58
C ALA A 74 29.72 13.87 -70.95
N GLN A 75 28.59 13.86 -71.69
CA GLN A 75 27.30 14.30 -71.15
C GLN A 75 26.83 13.49 -69.93
N ALA A 76 27.09 12.18 -69.89
CA ALA A 76 26.76 11.34 -68.74
C ALA A 76 27.59 11.69 -67.50
N SER A 77 28.89 11.94 -67.66
CA SER A 77 29.78 12.35 -66.56
C SER A 77 29.50 13.76 -66.06
N GLU A 78 29.17 14.70 -66.95
CA GLU A 78 28.78 16.07 -66.62
C GLU A 78 27.45 16.12 -65.85
N ALA A 79 26.46 15.31 -66.26
CA ALA A 79 25.21 15.14 -65.51
C ALA A 79 25.45 14.52 -64.12
N ALA A 80 26.30 13.49 -64.03
CA ALA A 80 26.64 12.86 -62.75
C ALA A 80 27.37 13.83 -61.79
N ALA A 81 28.25 14.70 -62.31
CA ALA A 81 28.92 15.73 -61.53
C ALA A 81 27.92 16.76 -60.97
N GLN A 82 26.99 17.25 -61.79
CA GLN A 82 25.94 18.19 -61.34
C GLN A 82 24.99 17.55 -60.31
N GLU A 83 24.71 16.25 -60.41
CA GLU A 83 23.91 15.54 -59.42
C GLU A 83 24.69 15.30 -58.10
N ALA A 84 26.02 15.15 -58.17
CA ALA A 84 26.87 15.07 -56.99
C ALA A 84 27.00 16.42 -56.26
N GLU A 85 27.21 17.54 -56.97
CA GLU A 85 27.22 18.89 -56.37
C GLU A 85 25.89 19.20 -55.66
N ARG A 86 24.74 18.87 -56.29
CA ARG A 86 23.42 19.06 -55.68
C ARG A 86 23.24 18.24 -54.39
N LYS A 87 23.80 17.03 -54.33
CA LYS A 87 23.75 16.18 -53.13
C LYS A 87 24.69 16.68 -52.03
N ALA A 88 25.86 17.21 -52.37
CA ALA A 88 26.76 17.86 -51.42
C ALA A 88 26.14 19.11 -50.80
N ALA A 89 25.61 20.02 -51.63
CA ALA A 89 24.95 21.25 -51.16
C ALA A 89 23.72 20.97 -50.27
N ALA A 90 22.95 19.92 -50.58
CA ALA A 90 21.85 19.47 -49.71
C ALA A 90 22.35 18.94 -48.35
N PHE A 91 23.49 18.25 -48.32
CA PHE A 91 24.06 17.69 -47.08
C PHE A 91 24.61 18.77 -46.15
N GLU A 92 25.27 19.80 -46.69
CA GLU A 92 25.75 20.94 -45.89
C GLU A 92 24.60 21.77 -45.32
N GLY A 93 23.53 22.00 -46.10
CA GLY A 93 22.32 22.68 -45.62
C GLY A 93 21.66 21.95 -44.46
N ILE A 94 21.32 20.67 -44.65
CA ILE A 94 20.66 19.84 -43.63
C ILE A 94 21.53 19.71 -42.37
N SER A 95 22.85 19.56 -42.50
CA SER A 95 23.77 19.50 -41.35
C SER A 95 23.78 20.79 -40.53
N ILE A 96 23.71 21.96 -41.17
CA ILE A 96 23.67 23.27 -40.49
C ILE A 96 22.28 23.55 -39.88
N GLU A 97 21.20 23.05 -40.49
CA GLU A 97 19.85 23.17 -39.93
C GLU A 97 19.68 22.26 -38.72
N VAL A 98 20.07 20.98 -38.79
CA VAL A 98 20.06 20.06 -37.63
C VAL A 98 20.94 20.57 -36.49
N LEU A 99 22.16 21.07 -36.77
CA LEU A 99 23.01 21.67 -35.73
C LEU A 99 22.47 22.98 -35.15
N ARG A 100 21.45 23.61 -35.76
CA ARG A 100 20.70 24.72 -35.15
C ARG A 100 19.53 24.21 -34.33
N GLU A 101 18.78 23.23 -34.83
CA GLU A 101 17.72 22.57 -34.06
C GLU A 101 18.28 21.93 -32.77
N ASP A 102 19.44 21.27 -32.83
CA ASP A 102 20.15 20.73 -31.65
C ASP A 102 20.56 21.82 -30.65
N VAL A 103 20.98 23.00 -31.13
CA VAL A 103 21.40 24.13 -30.27
C VAL A 103 20.19 24.85 -29.67
N GLU A 104 19.12 25.03 -30.44
CA GLU A 104 17.86 25.62 -29.96
C GLU A 104 17.15 24.67 -28.98
N ALA A 105 17.20 23.36 -29.21
CA ALA A 105 16.75 22.34 -28.26
C ALA A 105 17.59 22.35 -26.98
N ALA A 106 18.92 22.37 -27.07
CA ALA A 106 19.79 22.44 -25.89
C ALA A 106 19.61 23.75 -25.08
N LEU A 107 19.31 24.86 -25.74
CA LEU A 107 18.96 26.13 -25.08
C LEU A 107 17.58 26.07 -24.41
N ALA A 108 16.59 25.43 -25.03
CA ALA A 108 15.27 25.22 -24.45
C ALA A 108 15.29 24.22 -23.27
N GLU A 109 16.10 23.17 -23.34
CA GLU A 109 16.35 22.28 -22.19
C GLU A 109 17.07 23.03 -21.06
N ALA A 110 18.02 23.92 -21.38
CA ALA A 110 18.70 24.74 -20.39
C ALA A 110 17.76 25.75 -19.70
N SER A 111 16.82 26.37 -20.43
CA SER A 111 15.81 27.25 -19.81
C SER A 111 14.81 26.44 -18.97
N LEU A 112 14.32 25.31 -19.47
CA LEU A 112 13.45 24.40 -18.69
C LEU A 112 14.15 23.86 -17.43
N ALA A 113 15.47 23.61 -17.48
CA ALA A 113 16.25 23.24 -16.32
C ALA A 113 16.40 24.39 -15.31
N GLN A 114 16.55 25.64 -15.77
CA GLN A 114 16.55 26.82 -14.89
C GLN A 114 15.17 27.09 -14.27
N GLU A 115 14.09 26.94 -15.04
CA GLU A 115 12.71 27.08 -14.55
C GLU A 115 12.37 25.99 -13.53
N ARG A 116 12.74 24.73 -13.80
CA ARG A 116 12.63 23.64 -12.81
C ARG A 116 13.47 23.90 -11.56
N ALA A 117 14.69 24.42 -11.69
CA ALA A 117 15.51 24.78 -10.53
C ALA A 117 14.92 25.95 -9.72
N ALA A 118 14.25 26.91 -10.37
CA ALA A 118 13.55 28.00 -9.70
C ALA A 118 12.27 27.51 -8.99
N LEU A 119 11.49 26.63 -9.62
CA LEU A 119 10.30 26.01 -9.02
C LEU A 119 10.68 25.13 -7.83
N LEU A 120 11.69 24.26 -7.97
CA LEU A 120 12.21 23.46 -6.86
C LEU A 120 12.77 24.34 -5.72
N GLY A 121 13.32 25.51 -6.04
CA GLY A 121 13.71 26.52 -5.04
C GLY A 121 12.50 27.09 -4.29
N MET A 122 11.44 27.46 -5.01
CA MET A 122 10.17 27.93 -4.41
C MET A 122 9.50 26.85 -3.56
N GLU A 123 9.43 25.61 -4.03
CA GLU A 123 8.94 24.46 -3.24
C GLU A 123 9.81 24.22 -1.99
N GLN A 124 11.14 24.36 -2.11
CA GLN A 124 12.06 24.21 -0.97
C GLN A 124 11.92 25.37 0.04
N ASP A 125 11.58 26.58 -0.39
CA ASP A 125 11.28 27.71 0.48
C ASP A 125 9.88 27.60 1.12
N GLU A 126 8.87 27.12 0.40
CA GLU A 126 7.54 26.83 0.96
C GLU A 126 7.59 25.68 1.96
N LEU A 127 8.32 24.60 1.67
CA LEU A 127 8.52 23.48 2.61
C LEU A 127 9.32 23.92 3.85
N GLN A 128 10.24 24.88 3.73
CA GLN A 128 10.90 25.48 4.88
C GLN A 128 9.94 26.34 5.71
N GLN A 129 9.11 27.17 5.07
CA GLN A 129 8.08 27.94 5.79
C GLN A 129 7.06 27.04 6.48
N GLN A 130 6.63 25.94 5.84
CA GLN A 130 5.75 24.94 6.45
C GLN A 130 6.44 24.22 7.62
N ARG A 131 7.71 23.83 7.48
CA ARG A 131 8.53 23.26 8.57
C ARG A 131 8.60 24.21 9.76
N ASP A 132 8.86 25.49 9.52
CA ASP A 132 9.08 26.47 10.58
C ASP A 132 7.77 26.88 11.26
N GLN A 133 6.66 26.99 10.50
CA GLN A 133 5.30 27.11 11.07
C GLN A 133 4.92 25.88 11.90
N LEU A 134 5.26 24.67 11.46
CA LEU A 134 5.04 23.43 12.22
C LEU A 134 5.93 23.38 13.48
N ALA A 135 7.14 23.94 13.45
CA ALA A 135 8.00 24.07 14.61
C ALA A 135 7.42 25.07 15.62
N GLU A 136 7.01 26.28 15.19
CA GLU A 136 6.33 27.26 16.05
C GLU A 136 5.02 26.70 16.63
N HIS A 137 4.27 25.90 15.86
CA HIS A 137 3.07 25.21 16.35
C HIS A 137 3.42 24.12 17.37
N LEU A 138 4.49 23.35 17.18
CA LEU A 138 4.93 22.33 18.14
C LEU A 138 5.44 22.96 19.45
N ASP A 139 6.21 24.04 19.37
CA ASP A 139 6.67 24.79 20.55
C ASP A 139 5.49 25.45 21.27
N SER A 140 4.56 26.06 20.53
CA SER A 140 3.31 26.60 21.09
C SER A 140 2.46 25.54 21.80
N VAL A 141 2.36 24.33 21.22
CA VAL A 141 1.67 23.19 21.83
C VAL A 141 2.43 22.64 23.04
N ALA A 142 3.77 22.64 23.01
CA ALA A 142 4.60 22.26 24.15
C ALA A 142 4.48 23.26 25.32
N GLU A 143 4.46 24.57 25.06
CA GLU A 143 4.19 25.59 26.08
C GLU A 143 2.78 25.47 26.65
N GLN A 144 1.76 25.23 25.81
CA GLN A 144 0.38 25.01 26.26
C GLN A 144 0.25 23.75 27.11
N HIS A 145 0.93 22.65 26.74
CA HIS A 145 0.97 21.44 27.56
C HIS A 145 1.75 21.64 28.87
N ALA A 146 2.87 22.37 28.86
CA ALA A 146 3.60 22.72 30.07
C ALA A 146 2.75 23.58 31.02
N ALA A 147 2.03 24.58 30.49
CA ALA A 147 1.11 25.43 31.24
C ALA A 147 -0.10 24.64 31.79
N ALA A 148 -0.63 23.67 31.05
CA ALA A 148 -1.71 22.80 31.50
C ALA A 148 -1.26 21.78 32.55
N LEU A 149 -0.01 21.30 32.48
CA LEU A 149 0.58 20.37 33.46
C LEU A 149 1.07 21.09 34.73
N ALA A 150 1.46 22.37 34.66
CA ALA A 150 1.90 23.15 35.82
C ALA A 150 0.94 23.10 37.03
N PRO A 151 -0.38 23.34 36.91
CA PRO A 151 -1.31 23.22 38.05
C PRO A 151 -1.48 21.78 38.53
N VAL A 152 -1.33 20.78 37.66
CA VAL A 152 -1.38 19.34 38.05
C VAL A 152 -0.13 18.96 38.83
N ILE A 153 1.04 19.43 38.40
CA ILE A 153 2.32 19.23 39.11
C ILE A 153 2.30 19.97 40.46
N ALA A 154 1.77 21.20 40.52
CA ALA A 154 1.58 21.93 41.77
C ALA A 154 0.58 21.22 42.70
N GLY A 155 -0.51 20.67 42.16
CA GLY A 155 -1.48 19.84 42.88
C GLY A 155 -0.83 18.59 43.48
N LEU A 156 -0.10 17.82 42.67
CA LEU A 156 0.65 16.63 43.12
C LEU A 156 1.75 16.97 44.13
N GLN A 157 2.40 18.14 44.04
CA GLN A 157 3.34 18.62 45.07
C GLN A 157 2.61 19.02 46.37
N GLY A 158 1.40 19.57 46.26
CA GLY A 158 0.46 19.77 47.37
C GLY A 158 0.07 18.46 48.04
N GLU A 159 -0.36 17.46 47.28
CA GLU A 159 -0.69 16.12 47.78
C GLU A 159 0.53 15.42 48.40
N VAL A 160 1.72 15.51 47.79
CA VAL A 160 2.96 14.94 48.34
C VAL A 160 3.43 15.68 49.61
N SER A 161 3.08 16.95 49.80
CA SER A 161 3.36 17.66 51.06
C SER A 161 2.29 17.38 52.13
N GLY A 162 1.02 17.28 51.75
CA GLY A 162 -0.07 16.79 52.60
C GLY A 162 0.20 15.38 53.12
N LEU A 163 0.50 14.42 52.24
CA LEU A 163 0.85 13.04 52.61
C LEU A 163 2.12 12.95 53.47
N LYS A 164 3.04 13.91 53.39
CA LYS A 164 4.19 13.99 54.32
C LYS A 164 3.77 14.49 55.70
N PHE A 165 2.91 15.51 55.76
CA PHE A 165 2.34 16.00 57.02
C PHE A 165 1.45 14.93 57.69
N ASP A 166 0.65 14.21 56.91
CA ASP A 166 -0.15 13.07 57.37
C ASP A 166 0.75 11.92 57.84
N LEU A 167 1.86 11.63 57.14
CA LEU A 167 2.86 10.66 57.60
C LEU A 167 3.51 11.08 58.93
N GLU A 168 3.76 12.37 59.14
CA GLU A 168 4.27 12.91 60.40
C GLU A 168 3.21 12.89 61.52
N GLN A 169 1.95 13.20 61.23
CA GLN A 169 0.85 12.99 62.17
C GLN A 169 0.67 11.51 62.53
N GLN A 170 0.70 10.60 61.56
CA GLN A 170 0.60 9.16 61.79
C GLN A 170 1.80 8.61 62.57
N ARG A 171 3.00 9.18 62.39
CA ARG A 171 4.16 8.88 63.25
C ARG A 171 3.97 9.39 64.68
N LEU A 172 3.41 10.59 64.86
CA LEU A 172 3.10 11.14 66.18
C LEU A 172 2.02 10.31 66.89
N ALA A 173 0.96 9.94 66.16
CA ALA A 173 -0.11 9.07 66.63
C ALA A 173 0.39 7.65 66.94
N ALA A 174 1.32 7.10 66.14
CA ALA A 174 1.96 5.83 66.43
C ALA A 174 2.85 5.89 67.68
N ALA A 175 3.55 7.01 67.93
CA ALA A 175 4.32 7.21 69.15
C ALA A 175 3.41 7.32 70.39
N VAL A 176 2.28 8.05 70.30
CA VAL A 176 1.26 8.10 71.34
C VAL A 176 0.64 6.73 71.57
N ALA A 177 0.29 5.99 70.52
CA ALA A 177 -0.24 4.63 70.61
C ALA A 177 0.78 3.63 71.19
N GLN A 178 2.07 3.80 70.94
CA GLN A 178 3.13 3.03 71.62
C GLN A 178 3.19 3.36 73.12
N GLN A 179 3.07 4.63 73.50
CA GLN A 179 3.04 5.06 74.90
C GLN A 179 1.77 4.57 75.62
N GLU A 180 0.61 4.57 74.95
CA GLU A 180 -0.63 3.97 75.43
C GLU A 180 -0.53 2.43 75.53
N LEU A 181 0.20 1.78 74.62
CA LEU A 181 0.45 0.34 74.65
C LEU A 181 1.43 -0.06 75.77
N GLU A 182 2.39 0.80 76.12
CA GLU A 182 3.20 0.65 77.34
C GLU A 182 2.37 0.88 78.61
N GLY A 183 1.51 1.89 78.64
CA GLY A 183 0.52 2.09 79.72
C GLY A 183 -0.54 0.98 79.79
N ALA A 184 -0.83 0.30 78.68
CA ALA A 184 -1.67 -0.90 78.65
C ALA A 184 -0.91 -2.12 79.16
N ARG A 185 0.38 -2.29 78.81
CA ARG A 185 1.25 -3.35 79.37
C ARG A 185 1.45 -3.19 80.88
N GLY A 186 1.56 -1.97 81.39
CA GLY A 186 1.59 -1.69 82.84
C GLY A 186 0.32 -2.20 83.53
N ARG A 187 -0.86 -1.79 83.02
CA ARG A 187 -2.16 -2.28 83.50
C ARG A 187 -2.37 -3.79 83.29
N LEU A 188 -1.76 -4.37 82.25
CA LEU A 188 -1.78 -5.82 82.03
C LEU A 188 -0.96 -6.54 83.11
N ALA A 189 0.21 -6.02 83.49
CA ALA A 189 1.03 -6.58 84.56
C ALA A 189 0.35 -6.45 85.95
N GLU A 190 -0.41 -5.38 86.17
CA GLU A 190 -1.26 -5.23 87.36
C GLU A 190 -2.41 -6.26 87.33
N ALA A 191 -3.09 -6.42 86.19
CA ALA A 191 -4.15 -7.41 86.00
C ALA A 191 -3.61 -8.87 86.08
N ASP A 192 -2.40 -9.16 85.62
CA ASP A 192 -1.73 -10.45 85.74
C ASP A 192 -1.34 -10.73 87.20
N ALA A 193 -0.98 -9.70 87.97
CA ALA A 193 -0.74 -9.83 89.41
C ALA A 193 -2.04 -10.14 90.17
N GLU A 194 -3.18 -9.55 89.78
CA GLU A 194 -4.51 -9.90 90.32
C GLU A 194 -4.97 -11.29 89.86
N LEU A 195 -4.77 -11.63 88.58
CA LEU A 195 -5.03 -12.94 88.03
C LEU A 195 -4.20 -14.02 88.74
N SER A 196 -2.96 -13.71 89.15
CA SER A 196 -2.12 -14.64 89.93
C SER A 196 -2.71 -14.96 91.31
N LYS A 197 -3.43 -14.02 91.94
CA LYS A 197 -4.17 -14.24 93.20
C LYS A 197 -5.42 -15.08 92.95
N LEU A 198 -6.22 -14.71 91.95
CA LEU A 198 -7.40 -15.48 91.54
C LEU A 198 -7.04 -16.92 91.10
N GLN A 199 -5.86 -17.13 90.51
CA GLN A 199 -5.33 -18.46 90.19
C GLN A 199 -4.83 -19.25 91.42
N GLN A 200 -4.47 -18.59 92.53
CA GLN A 200 -4.21 -19.27 93.81
C GLN A 200 -5.53 -19.68 94.48
N GLU A 201 -6.56 -18.84 94.41
CA GLU A 201 -7.91 -19.15 94.90
C GLU A 201 -8.57 -20.26 94.08
N ALA A 202 -8.45 -20.25 92.75
CA ALA A 202 -8.93 -21.34 91.88
C ALA A 202 -8.23 -22.69 92.16
N LYS A 203 -6.94 -22.67 92.56
CA LYS A 203 -6.20 -23.86 92.98
C LYS A 203 -6.67 -24.42 94.33
N ALA A 204 -7.32 -23.61 95.18
CA ALA A 204 -7.92 -24.09 96.41
C ALA A 204 -9.16 -24.97 96.14
N GLU A 205 -10.02 -24.59 95.19
CA GLU A 205 -11.23 -25.36 94.85
C GLU A 205 -11.00 -26.48 93.83
N ALA A 206 -9.96 -26.40 92.98
CA ALA A 206 -9.55 -27.53 92.13
C ALA A 206 -9.28 -28.80 92.96
N ASN A 207 -8.78 -28.64 94.19
CA ASN A 207 -8.51 -29.74 95.13
C ASN A 207 -9.76 -30.38 95.75
N ARG A 208 -10.98 -29.87 95.48
CA ARG A 208 -12.25 -30.50 95.90
C ARG A 208 -12.88 -31.42 94.84
N LEU A 209 -12.33 -31.48 93.63
CA LEU A 209 -12.97 -32.14 92.47
C LEU A 209 -12.22 -33.40 91.96
N THR A 210 -11.36 -33.99 92.79
CA THR A 210 -10.62 -35.23 92.50
C THR A 210 -11.44 -36.50 92.81
N ALA A 211 -12.58 -36.66 92.13
CA ALA A 211 -13.40 -37.88 92.22
C ALA A 211 -14.04 -38.27 90.88
N VAL A 212 -14.23 -39.59 90.69
CA VAL A 212 -15.02 -40.27 89.64
C VAL A 212 -14.37 -40.51 88.25
N SER A 213 -13.67 -41.66 88.19
CA SER A 213 -13.66 -42.66 87.08
C SER A 213 -13.00 -42.38 85.72
N ALA A 214 -12.36 -43.42 85.18
CA ALA A 214 -11.65 -43.45 83.90
C ALA A 214 -12.48 -44.09 82.76
N ALA A 215 -12.24 -43.65 81.50
CA ALA A 215 -12.40 -44.47 80.28
C ALA A 215 -11.79 -43.77 79.04
N PRO A 216 -11.09 -44.48 78.13
CA PRO A 216 -10.70 -43.94 76.82
C PRO A 216 -11.29 -44.74 75.62
N GLU A 217 -12.57 -44.57 75.32
CA GLU A 217 -13.20 -45.14 74.09
C GLU A 217 -13.14 -44.19 72.87
N LYS A 218 -11.98 -43.59 72.58
CA LYS A 218 -11.80 -42.66 71.44
C LYS A 218 -11.20 -43.28 70.16
N ALA A 219 -11.07 -44.61 70.10
CA ALA A 219 -10.38 -45.31 69.01
C ALA A 219 -11.26 -45.73 67.79
N ARG A 220 -12.57 -45.45 67.77
CA ARG A 220 -13.47 -45.89 66.66
C ARG A 220 -13.94 -44.80 65.69
N ARG A 221 -14.19 -43.56 66.14
CA ARG A 221 -14.76 -42.51 65.27
C ARG A 221 -13.79 -41.90 64.25
N GLN A 222 -12.48 -42.13 64.40
CA GLN A 222 -11.47 -41.62 63.45
C GLN A 222 -11.25 -42.54 62.23
N ALA A 223 -11.76 -43.77 62.24
CA ALA A 223 -11.69 -44.67 61.10
C ALA A 223 -12.74 -44.32 60.02
N ASP A 224 -13.98 -44.07 60.44
CA ASP A 224 -15.11 -43.90 59.52
C ASP A 224 -15.03 -42.57 58.73
N MET A 225 -14.50 -41.50 59.33
CA MET A 225 -14.26 -40.22 58.64
C MET A 225 -13.23 -40.36 57.51
N ALA A 226 -12.13 -41.10 57.75
CA ALA A 226 -11.08 -41.30 56.75
C ALA A 226 -11.58 -42.06 55.51
N VAL A 227 -12.58 -42.94 55.64
CA VAL A 227 -13.20 -43.64 54.51
C VAL A 227 -14.07 -42.69 53.68
N ALA A 228 -14.84 -41.81 54.32
CA ALA A 228 -15.63 -40.78 53.63
C ALA A 228 -14.73 -39.75 52.92
N GLU A 229 -13.63 -39.33 53.57
CA GLU A 229 -12.61 -38.46 52.97
C GLU A 229 -11.90 -39.13 51.80
N LEU A 230 -11.61 -40.43 51.86
CA LEU A 230 -11.02 -41.17 50.73
C LEU A 230 -11.98 -41.27 49.53
N GLN A 231 -13.28 -41.50 49.78
CA GLN A 231 -14.30 -41.53 48.72
C GLN A 231 -14.52 -40.14 48.11
N GLY A 232 -14.54 -39.09 48.93
CA GLY A 232 -14.56 -37.69 48.46
C GLY A 232 -13.31 -37.35 47.63
N ALA A 233 -12.12 -37.74 48.08
CA ALA A 233 -10.88 -37.55 47.35
C ALA A 233 -10.84 -38.33 46.03
N GLN A 234 -11.38 -39.55 45.98
CA GLN A 234 -11.51 -40.33 44.74
C GLN A 234 -12.50 -39.71 43.75
N GLY A 235 -13.63 -39.19 44.23
CA GLY A 235 -14.58 -38.42 43.41
C GLY A 235 -13.95 -37.13 42.84
N LEU A 236 -13.19 -36.40 43.67
CA LEU A 236 -12.43 -35.23 43.24
C LEU A 236 -11.30 -35.59 42.27
N LEU A 237 -10.62 -36.73 42.42
CA LEU A 237 -9.62 -37.22 41.47
C LEU A 237 -10.25 -37.61 40.12
N ALA A 238 -11.43 -38.25 40.14
CA ALA A 238 -12.17 -38.57 38.92
C ALA A 238 -12.62 -37.29 38.18
N ALA A 239 -13.18 -36.31 38.90
CA ALA A 239 -13.56 -35.02 38.35
C ALA A 239 -12.36 -34.19 37.87
N ALA A 240 -11.24 -34.21 38.59
CA ALA A 240 -10.00 -33.56 38.17
C ALA A 240 -9.41 -34.23 36.92
N ASN A 241 -9.47 -35.55 36.80
CA ASN A 241 -9.01 -36.27 35.61
C ASN A 241 -9.93 -36.05 34.39
N SER A 242 -11.25 -35.92 34.58
CA SER A 242 -12.14 -35.54 33.47
C SER A 242 -11.93 -34.08 33.05
N ALA A 243 -11.78 -33.16 34.01
CA ALA A 243 -11.44 -31.76 33.72
C ALA A 243 -10.06 -31.61 33.07
N LEU A 244 -9.08 -32.47 33.41
CA LEU A 244 -7.77 -32.51 32.76
C LEU A 244 -7.90 -33.02 31.31
N LEU A 245 -8.71 -34.05 31.06
CA LEU A 245 -9.00 -34.55 29.71
C LEU A 245 -9.73 -33.51 28.85
N GLU A 246 -10.69 -32.79 29.43
CA GLU A 246 -11.38 -31.68 28.77
C GLU A 246 -10.43 -30.50 28.52
N ALA A 247 -9.54 -30.19 29.45
CA ALA A 247 -8.51 -29.17 29.28
C ALA A 247 -7.47 -29.55 28.21
N GLU A 248 -7.03 -30.82 28.15
CA GLU A 248 -6.16 -31.32 27.08
C GLU A 248 -6.86 -31.29 25.72
N ALA A 249 -8.15 -31.66 25.65
CA ALA A 249 -8.93 -31.58 24.42
C ALA A 249 -9.13 -30.13 23.97
N ALA A 250 -9.41 -29.21 24.91
CA ALA A 250 -9.50 -27.78 24.65
C ALA A 250 -8.15 -27.18 24.22
N LEU A 251 -7.03 -27.62 24.81
CA LEU A 251 -5.67 -27.18 24.43
C LEU A 251 -5.30 -27.65 23.03
N ARG A 252 -5.61 -28.92 22.67
CA ARG A 252 -5.43 -29.44 21.31
C ARG A 252 -6.28 -28.66 20.31
N ALA A 253 -7.57 -28.46 20.61
CA ALA A 253 -8.48 -27.66 19.77
C ALA A 253 -8.08 -26.18 19.67
N ALA A 254 -7.40 -25.62 20.69
CA ALA A 254 -6.81 -24.28 20.65
C ALA A 254 -5.58 -24.23 19.73
N HIS A 255 -4.65 -25.19 19.84
CA HIS A 255 -3.49 -25.29 18.97
C HIS A 255 -3.85 -25.55 17.50
N ASP A 256 -4.87 -26.36 17.22
CA ASP A 256 -5.34 -26.58 15.85
C ASP A 256 -5.99 -25.32 15.26
N LYS A 257 -6.76 -24.57 16.06
CA LYS A 257 -7.27 -23.24 15.69
C LYS A 257 -6.15 -22.21 15.52
N GLU A 258 -5.11 -22.28 16.33
CA GLU A 258 -3.92 -21.42 16.21
C GLU A 258 -3.18 -21.72 14.90
N ARG A 259 -2.95 -22.99 14.56
CA ARG A 259 -2.40 -23.40 13.26
C ARG A 259 -3.27 -22.96 12.08
N GLN A 260 -4.59 -23.09 12.19
CA GLN A 260 -5.51 -22.57 11.17
C GLN A 260 -5.35 -21.05 11.02
N LYS A 261 -5.33 -20.29 12.11
CA LYS A 261 -5.08 -18.85 12.08
C LYS A 261 -3.69 -18.47 11.55
N GLN A 262 -2.64 -19.25 11.83
CA GLN A 262 -1.31 -19.03 11.27
C GLN A 262 -1.29 -19.27 9.75
N LEU A 263 -2.01 -20.27 9.24
CA LEU A 263 -2.20 -20.52 7.81
C LEU A 263 -3.06 -19.43 7.14
N GLU A 264 -4.14 -19.00 7.79
CA GLU A 264 -4.97 -17.87 7.32
C GLU A 264 -4.18 -16.56 7.29
N TYR A 265 -3.34 -16.31 8.30
CA TYR A 265 -2.47 -15.14 8.39
C TYR A 265 -1.37 -15.14 7.31
N ALA A 266 -0.72 -16.28 7.08
CA ALA A 266 0.23 -16.43 5.97
C ALA A 266 -0.44 -16.25 4.59
N SER A 267 -1.66 -16.78 4.43
CA SER A 267 -2.48 -16.59 3.23
C SER A 267 -2.86 -15.12 3.01
N SER A 268 -3.24 -14.41 4.08
CA SER A 268 -3.61 -12.99 4.02
C SER A 268 -2.40 -12.07 3.82
N LEU A 269 -1.23 -12.39 4.37
CA LEU A 269 0.04 -11.74 4.05
C LEU A 269 0.38 -11.89 2.56
N ALA A 270 0.37 -13.12 2.05
CA ALA A 270 0.61 -13.37 0.62
C ALA A 270 -0.46 -12.74 -0.28
N ALA A 271 -1.67 -12.46 0.23
CA ALA A 271 -2.70 -11.69 -0.48
C ALA A 271 -2.43 -10.17 -0.42
N LEU A 272 -1.97 -9.65 0.72
CA LEU A 272 -1.55 -8.27 0.91
C LEU A 272 -0.33 -7.92 0.06
N GLU A 273 0.68 -8.80 -0.03
CA GLU A 273 1.85 -8.59 -0.89
C GLU A 273 1.47 -8.55 -2.37
N ARG A 274 0.59 -9.46 -2.83
CA ARG A 274 0.03 -9.40 -4.19
C ARG A 274 -0.82 -8.15 -4.42
N GLY A 275 -1.63 -7.74 -3.44
CA GLY A 275 -2.42 -6.50 -3.50
C GLY A 275 -1.53 -5.26 -3.57
N ARG A 276 -0.44 -5.23 -2.79
CA ARG A 276 0.56 -4.17 -2.81
C ARG A 276 1.31 -4.11 -4.15
N ILE A 277 1.74 -5.25 -4.70
CA ILE A 277 2.37 -5.29 -6.02
C ILE A 277 1.40 -4.79 -7.10
N MET A 278 0.11 -5.17 -7.02
CA MET A 278 -0.91 -4.65 -7.93
C MET A 278 -1.15 -3.14 -7.75
N ALA A 279 -1.11 -2.61 -6.52
CA ALA A 279 -1.15 -1.18 -6.25
C ALA A 279 0.06 -0.48 -6.86
N GLU A 280 1.29 -0.89 -6.54
CA GLU A 280 2.52 -0.30 -7.10
C GLU A 280 2.58 -0.36 -8.65
N THR A 281 1.95 -1.35 -9.30
CA THR A 281 1.80 -1.36 -10.77
C THR A 281 0.70 -0.44 -11.30
N LYS A 282 -0.36 -0.18 -10.51
CA LYS A 282 -1.41 0.76 -10.87
C LYS A 282 -1.02 2.20 -10.61
N ASP A 283 -0.29 2.47 -9.54
CA ASP A 283 0.23 3.79 -9.19
C ASP A 283 1.17 4.27 -10.31
N ARG A 284 2.12 3.41 -10.75
CA ARG A 284 2.95 3.69 -11.95
C ARG A 284 2.13 3.97 -13.20
N HIS A 285 1.01 3.26 -13.43
CA HIS A 285 0.11 3.54 -14.55
C HIS A 285 -0.72 4.83 -14.37
N VAL A 286 -0.92 5.31 -13.15
CA VAL A 286 -1.47 6.64 -12.89
C VAL A 286 -0.41 7.70 -13.17
N ASP A 287 0.86 7.46 -12.81
CA ASP A 287 1.98 8.34 -13.14
C ASP A 287 2.22 8.41 -14.66
N ASP A 288 2.22 7.27 -15.36
CA ASP A 288 2.30 7.18 -16.84
C ASP A 288 1.19 8.02 -17.50
N VAL A 289 -0.07 7.86 -17.05
CA VAL A 289 -1.23 8.57 -17.60
C VAL A 289 -1.24 10.05 -17.20
N ALA A 290 -0.71 10.41 -16.03
CA ALA A 290 -0.53 11.80 -15.65
C ALA A 290 0.49 12.48 -16.57
N HIS A 291 1.60 11.81 -16.87
CA HIS A 291 2.62 12.31 -17.80
C HIS A 291 2.09 12.45 -19.23
N ASP A 292 1.32 11.47 -19.74
CA ASP A 292 0.63 11.58 -21.03
C ASP A 292 -0.35 12.78 -21.07
N VAL A 293 -1.02 13.07 -19.95
CA VAL A 293 -1.95 14.23 -19.83
C VAL A 293 -1.19 15.56 -19.76
N GLU A 294 -0.03 15.62 -19.10
CA GLU A 294 0.85 16.79 -19.10
C GLU A 294 1.41 17.05 -20.50
N LEU A 295 1.90 16.02 -21.19
CA LEU A 295 2.37 16.13 -22.58
C LEU A 295 1.25 16.60 -23.52
N ALA A 296 0.05 16.04 -23.43
CA ALA A 296 -1.11 16.51 -24.18
C ALA A 296 -1.56 17.94 -23.80
N GLY A 297 -1.29 18.38 -22.57
CA GLY A 297 -1.45 19.76 -22.12
C GLY A 297 -0.47 20.69 -22.83
N ILE A 298 0.82 20.36 -22.82
CA ILE A 298 1.89 21.13 -23.48
C ILE A 298 1.68 21.16 -25.01
N GLU A 299 1.27 20.06 -25.64
CA GLU A 299 0.90 20.04 -27.06
C GLU A 299 -0.29 20.96 -27.35
N ARG A 300 -1.32 20.94 -26.49
CA ARG A 300 -2.49 21.84 -26.62
C ARG A 300 -2.09 23.31 -26.46
N GLU A 301 -1.18 23.64 -25.55
CA GLU A 301 -0.69 25.01 -25.36
C GLU A 301 0.16 25.49 -26.53
N LYS A 302 1.02 24.62 -27.09
CA LYS A 302 1.73 24.89 -28.36
C LYS A 302 0.75 25.14 -29.51
N ILE A 303 -0.25 24.28 -29.68
CA ILE A 303 -1.30 24.45 -30.72
C ILE A 303 -2.10 25.75 -30.53
N LEU A 304 -2.34 26.18 -29.27
CA LEU A 304 -2.97 27.47 -28.99
C LEU A 304 -2.04 28.66 -29.29
N SER A 305 -0.74 28.54 -28.99
CA SER A 305 0.26 29.54 -29.36
C SER A 305 0.36 29.68 -30.88
N ASP A 306 0.45 28.56 -31.61
CA ASP A 306 0.45 28.51 -33.08
C ASP A 306 -0.82 29.14 -33.67
N GLN A 307 -1.98 28.92 -33.05
CA GLN A 307 -3.24 29.56 -33.46
C GLN A 307 -3.21 31.07 -33.25
N VAL A 308 -2.71 31.56 -32.11
CA VAL A 308 -2.56 33.01 -31.86
C VAL A 308 -1.57 33.63 -32.85
N ASP A 309 -0.45 32.97 -33.13
CA ASP A 309 0.54 33.41 -34.11
C ASP A 309 -0.01 33.42 -35.54
N LEU A 310 -0.81 32.41 -35.92
CA LEU A 310 -1.49 32.37 -37.21
C LEU A 310 -2.58 33.44 -37.31
N ASP A 311 -3.36 33.70 -36.26
CA ASP A 311 -4.35 34.78 -36.22
C ASP A 311 -3.68 36.16 -36.29
N LEU A 312 -2.54 36.37 -35.61
CA LEU A 312 -1.75 37.60 -35.72
C LEU A 312 -1.18 37.78 -37.13
N ARG A 313 -0.65 36.72 -37.76
CA ARG A 313 -0.19 36.74 -39.16
C ARG A 313 -1.35 36.99 -40.13
N MET A 314 -2.53 36.42 -39.89
CA MET A 314 -3.73 36.67 -40.68
C MET A 314 -4.26 38.09 -40.51
N GLN A 315 -4.21 38.66 -39.30
CA GLN A 315 -4.56 40.06 -39.06
C GLN A 315 -3.56 41.02 -39.72
N ALA A 316 -2.26 40.73 -39.66
CA ALA A 316 -1.23 41.47 -40.37
C ALA A 316 -1.49 41.45 -41.88
N LEU A 317 -1.62 40.27 -42.50
CA LEU A 317 -1.94 40.11 -43.93
C LEU A 317 -3.27 40.75 -44.32
N ALA A 318 -4.30 40.72 -43.45
CA ALA A 318 -5.57 41.39 -43.70
C ALA A 318 -5.46 42.93 -43.62
N SER A 319 -4.59 43.47 -42.76
CA SER A 319 -4.30 44.90 -42.69
C SER A 319 -3.46 45.37 -43.87
N GLU A 320 -2.48 44.56 -44.30
CA GLU A 320 -1.70 44.82 -45.51
C GLU A 320 -2.58 44.74 -46.76
N LEU A 321 -3.47 43.76 -46.86
CA LEU A 321 -4.44 43.66 -47.96
C LEU A 321 -5.38 44.87 -48.01
N ARG A 322 -5.80 45.43 -46.86
CA ARG A 322 -6.56 46.70 -46.82
C ARG A 322 -5.71 47.87 -47.32
N SER A 323 -4.47 48.01 -46.84
CA SER A 323 -3.54 49.04 -47.29
C SER A 323 -3.29 48.97 -48.81
N GLN A 324 -3.05 47.77 -49.35
CA GLN A 324 -2.92 47.55 -50.80
C GLN A 324 -4.23 47.85 -51.56
N HIS A 325 -5.40 47.59 -50.98
CA HIS A 325 -6.68 47.94 -51.58
C HIS A 325 -6.95 49.45 -51.56
N GLU A 326 -6.56 50.16 -50.50
CA GLU A 326 -6.61 51.62 -50.41
C GLU A 326 -5.63 52.28 -51.40
N LEU A 327 -4.40 51.78 -51.50
CA LEU A 327 -3.42 52.20 -52.52
C LEU A 327 -3.94 51.95 -53.95
N LEU A 328 -4.55 50.79 -54.20
CA LEU A 328 -5.18 50.47 -55.49
C LEU A 328 -6.36 51.40 -55.79
N SER A 329 -7.20 51.70 -54.79
CA SER A 329 -8.35 52.61 -54.90
C SER A 329 -7.90 54.04 -55.20
N ASN A 330 -6.88 54.52 -54.50
CA ASN A 330 -6.27 55.84 -54.74
C ASN A 330 -5.64 55.90 -56.14
N ALA A 331 -4.87 54.89 -56.55
CA ALA A 331 -4.31 54.82 -57.91
C ALA A 331 -5.40 54.73 -59.01
N GLN A 332 -6.55 54.12 -58.73
CA GLN A 332 -7.72 54.16 -59.63
C GLN A 332 -8.37 55.55 -59.66
N HIS A 333 -8.45 56.25 -58.53
CA HIS A 333 -8.94 57.62 -58.46
C HIS A 333 -8.03 58.57 -59.25
N ASP A 334 -6.72 58.51 -59.02
CA ASP A 334 -5.71 59.31 -59.71
C ASP A 334 -5.72 59.03 -61.22
N LYS A 335 -5.85 57.76 -61.62
CA LYS A 335 -6.05 57.36 -63.02
C LYS A 335 -7.32 57.97 -63.63
N LEU A 336 -8.42 58.06 -62.88
CA LEU A 336 -9.66 58.69 -63.33
C LEU A 336 -9.55 60.22 -63.42
N VAL A 337 -8.84 60.86 -62.49
CA VAL A 337 -8.50 62.29 -62.53
C VAL A 337 -7.61 62.60 -63.73
N ALA A 338 -6.56 61.82 -63.95
CA ALA A 338 -5.68 61.92 -65.11
C ALA A 338 -6.42 61.70 -66.44
N LEU A 339 -7.35 60.73 -66.50
CA LEU A 339 -8.20 60.52 -67.68
C LEU A 339 -9.17 61.69 -67.94
N ARG A 340 -9.67 62.36 -66.90
CA ARG A 340 -10.48 63.58 -67.04
C ARG A 340 -9.64 64.75 -67.52
N ALA A 341 -8.44 64.94 -66.97
CA ALA A 341 -7.50 65.97 -67.41
C ALA A 341 -7.04 65.75 -68.87
N TYR A 342 -6.73 64.50 -69.24
CA TYR A 342 -6.40 64.13 -70.62
C TYR A 342 -7.54 64.44 -71.59
N LYS A 343 -8.78 64.05 -71.27
CA LYS A 343 -9.95 64.36 -72.11
C LYS A 343 -10.26 65.85 -72.21
N ALA A 344 -10.03 66.62 -71.14
CA ALA A 344 -10.12 68.07 -71.19
C ALA A 344 -9.06 68.68 -72.13
N ALA A 345 -7.84 68.12 -72.14
CA ALA A 345 -6.80 68.52 -73.08
C ALA A 345 -7.09 68.07 -74.52
N GLU A 346 -7.71 66.91 -74.75
CA GLU A 346 -8.19 66.47 -76.07
C GLU A 346 -9.27 67.43 -76.62
N VAL A 347 -10.22 67.86 -75.79
CA VAL A 347 -11.26 68.82 -76.17
C VAL A 347 -10.65 70.19 -76.47
N ALA A 348 -9.77 70.71 -75.60
CA ALA A 348 -9.08 71.97 -75.85
C ALA A 348 -8.19 71.92 -77.12
N LEU A 349 -7.60 70.76 -77.43
CA LEU A 349 -6.86 70.54 -78.68
C LEU A 349 -7.79 70.52 -79.90
N ALA A 350 -9.00 69.95 -79.78
CA ALA A 350 -10.01 69.99 -80.84
C ALA A 350 -10.53 71.41 -81.09
N GLU A 351 -10.83 72.18 -80.04
CA GLU A 351 -11.21 73.60 -80.13
C GLU A 351 -10.09 74.45 -80.76
N ALA A 352 -8.84 74.18 -80.42
CA ALA A 352 -7.67 74.80 -81.06
C ALA A 352 -7.49 74.40 -82.53
N GLN A 353 -7.98 73.22 -82.94
CA GLN A 353 -7.98 72.78 -84.34
C GLN A 353 -9.17 73.37 -85.13
N GLU A 354 -10.35 73.53 -84.54
CA GLU A 354 -11.51 74.17 -85.18
C GLU A 354 -11.37 75.70 -85.32
N THR A 355 -10.59 76.35 -84.45
CA THR A 355 -10.25 77.78 -84.57
C THR A 355 -9.13 78.05 -85.59
N LEU A 356 -8.42 77.02 -86.06
CA LEU A 356 -7.30 77.17 -87.00
C LEU A 356 -7.72 77.54 -88.45
N PRO A 357 -8.82 77.01 -89.04
CA PRO A 357 -9.34 77.45 -90.34
C PRO A 357 -9.73 78.93 -90.44
N PRO A 358 -10.55 79.52 -89.54
CA PRO A 358 -10.92 80.94 -89.66
C PRO A 358 -9.71 81.88 -89.52
N LEU A 359 -8.72 81.54 -88.69
CA LEU A 359 -7.46 82.29 -88.60
C LEU A 359 -6.63 82.22 -89.90
N LYS A 360 -6.61 81.06 -90.58
CA LYS A 360 -6.01 80.95 -91.93
C LYS A 360 -6.76 81.76 -92.97
N ILE A 361 -8.10 81.78 -92.92
CA ILE A 361 -8.92 82.59 -93.83
C ILE A 361 -8.68 84.10 -93.61
N ALA A 362 -8.53 84.55 -92.36
CA ALA A 362 -8.19 85.95 -92.05
C ALA A 362 -6.80 86.37 -92.60
N ARG A 363 -5.80 85.47 -92.54
CA ARG A 363 -4.50 85.65 -93.20
C ARG A 363 -4.63 85.73 -94.72
N ASP A 364 -5.46 84.89 -95.30
CA ASP A 364 -5.64 84.76 -96.76
C ASP A 364 -6.56 85.85 -97.36
N LEU A 365 -7.25 86.62 -96.50
CA LEU A 365 -7.93 87.87 -96.84
C LEU A 365 -6.96 89.06 -96.77
N THR A 366 -6.28 89.26 -95.63
CA THR A 366 -5.33 90.37 -95.44
C THR A 366 -4.16 90.37 -96.45
N THR A 367 -3.79 89.20 -97.00
CA THR A 367 -2.82 89.11 -98.11
C THR A 367 -3.39 89.54 -99.48
N LYS A 368 -4.71 89.48 -99.69
CA LYS A 368 -5.37 89.97 -100.91
C LYS A 368 -5.63 91.47 -100.85
N ASP A 369 -6.00 91.99 -99.69
CA ASP A 369 -6.23 93.43 -99.49
C ASP A 369 -4.95 94.23 -99.80
N LYS A 370 -3.78 93.68 -99.46
CA LYS A 370 -2.48 94.23 -99.85
C LYS A 370 -2.29 94.29 -101.38
N ALA A 371 -2.66 93.23 -102.10
CA ALA A 371 -2.49 93.13 -103.55
C ALA A 371 -3.45 94.06 -104.34
N ALA A 372 -4.62 94.38 -103.78
CA ALA A 372 -5.54 95.34 -104.38
C ALA A 372 -4.96 96.77 -104.37
N ALA A 373 -4.37 97.19 -103.25
CA ALA A 373 -3.75 98.51 -103.10
C ALA A 373 -2.55 98.74 -104.04
N GLU A 374 -1.86 97.67 -104.47
CA GLU A 374 -0.75 97.74 -105.43
C GLU A 374 -1.23 97.91 -106.89
N ALA A 375 -2.52 97.67 -107.20
CA ALA A 375 -3.07 97.71 -108.56
C ALA A 375 -3.65 99.09 -108.97
N GLU A 376 -4.29 99.81 -108.05
CA GLU A 376 -4.95 101.10 -108.36
C GLU A 376 -3.97 102.20 -108.79
N LEU A 377 -2.70 102.09 -108.35
CA LEU A 377 -1.60 103.00 -108.70
C LEU A 377 -1.22 103.00 -110.20
N VAL A 378 -1.62 101.98 -110.97
CA VAL A 378 -1.23 101.80 -112.38
C VAL A 378 -2.28 102.34 -113.36
N ALA A 379 -3.56 102.39 -112.97
CA ALA A 379 -4.66 102.71 -113.88
C ALA A 379 -4.74 104.20 -114.28
N ALA A 380 -4.13 105.11 -113.52
CA ALA A 380 -4.34 106.56 -113.62
C ALA A 380 -3.66 107.26 -114.83
N ALA A 381 -2.92 106.53 -115.68
CA ALA A 381 -1.99 107.14 -116.66
C ALA A 381 -2.46 107.12 -118.13
N GLY A 382 -3.58 106.47 -118.48
CA GLY A 382 -3.79 105.97 -119.85
C GLY A 382 -4.80 106.66 -120.78
N GLN A 383 -5.58 107.66 -120.36
CA GLN A 383 -6.81 108.05 -121.08
C GLN A 383 -6.92 109.53 -121.50
N ILE A 384 -5.89 110.08 -122.17
CA ILE A 384 -5.85 111.50 -122.58
C ILE A 384 -5.74 111.75 -124.11
N GLU A 385 -5.32 110.78 -124.93
CA GLU A 385 -4.83 111.08 -126.30
C GLU A 385 -5.81 110.90 -127.48
N GLU A 386 -6.80 110.00 -127.41
CA GLU A 386 -7.58 109.60 -128.59
C GLU A 386 -8.79 110.49 -128.93
N LEU A 387 -8.48 111.63 -129.54
CA LEU A 387 -9.11 112.15 -130.79
C LEU A 387 -10.65 112.21 -130.86
N LYS A 388 -11.33 113.36 -130.93
CA LYS A 388 -10.93 114.74 -131.28
C LYS A 388 -10.59 115.02 -132.75
N LYS A 389 -10.96 114.13 -133.68
CA LYS A 389 -10.96 114.37 -135.14
C LYS A 389 -12.10 113.59 -135.84
N GLU A 390 -13.14 114.31 -136.31
CA GLU A 390 -13.84 114.10 -137.61
C GLU A 390 -15.20 114.84 -137.66
N VAL A 391 -15.11 116.16 -137.85
CA VAL A 391 -16.17 117.02 -138.39
C VAL A 391 -15.45 118.02 -139.32
N ASP A 392 -15.81 118.09 -140.61
CA ASP A 392 -15.80 119.34 -141.44
C ASP A 392 -16.00 119.17 -142.98
N VAL A 393 -16.23 117.97 -143.52
CA VAL A 393 -16.52 117.76 -144.97
C VAL A 393 -17.81 116.92 -145.16
N ARG A 394 -19.06 117.42 -145.05
CA ARG A 394 -19.72 118.72 -145.39
C ARG A 394 -20.21 118.77 -146.84
N ILE A 395 -21.20 119.65 -147.08
CA ILE A 395 -21.80 120.04 -148.37
C ILE A 395 -22.84 119.01 -148.86
N ALA A 396 -24.15 119.29 -149.00
CA ALA A 396 -24.91 120.54 -149.16
C ALA A 396 -24.82 121.23 -150.54
N ALA A 397 -24.77 120.46 -151.63
CA ALA A 397 -24.81 120.98 -153.01
C ALA A 397 -25.46 120.02 -154.03
N PHE A 398 -26.75 119.68 -153.87
CA PHE A 398 -27.53 119.03 -154.95
C PHE A 398 -29.06 119.29 -154.88
N LEU A 399 -29.49 120.55 -154.99
CA LEU A 399 -30.87 120.90 -155.40
C LEU A 399 -30.90 122.28 -156.09
N LYS A 400 -30.44 122.29 -157.34
CA LYS A 400 -30.54 123.30 -158.43
C LYS A 400 -29.48 122.85 -159.49
N GLU A 401 -29.73 122.79 -160.79
CA GLU A 401 -30.88 123.26 -161.59
C GLU A 401 -30.99 122.45 -162.91
N GLU A 402 -32.21 122.28 -163.42
CA GLU A 402 -32.53 122.00 -164.83
C GLU A 402 -32.85 123.35 -165.53
N ALA A 403 -32.84 123.55 -166.85
CA ALA A 403 -32.26 122.88 -168.02
C ALA A 403 -32.38 123.86 -169.22
N ILE A 404 -31.71 123.64 -170.37
CA ILE A 404 -31.90 124.44 -171.61
C ILE A 404 -31.88 123.54 -172.86
N GLY A 405 -32.67 123.90 -173.87
CA GLY A 405 -32.63 123.39 -175.25
C GLY A 405 -33.22 124.39 -176.26
N GLN A 406 -33.36 123.97 -177.52
CA GLN A 406 -33.84 124.73 -178.71
C GLN A 406 -32.84 125.75 -179.32
N ASP A 407 -32.81 126.05 -180.64
CA ASP A 407 -32.82 125.26 -181.90
C ASP A 407 -32.38 126.23 -183.05
N LYS A 408 -31.59 125.93 -184.11
CA LYS A 408 -31.42 124.82 -185.09
C LYS A 408 -32.07 124.97 -186.47
N VAL A 409 -33.05 125.85 -186.70
CA VAL A 409 -33.77 125.92 -188.02
C VAL A 409 -32.85 126.22 -189.22
N ALA A 410 -31.79 127.02 -189.05
CA ALA A 410 -30.84 127.35 -190.11
C ALA A 410 -30.06 126.15 -190.71
N LEU A 411 -30.15 124.97 -190.08
CA LEU A 411 -29.36 123.78 -190.40
C LEU A 411 -29.95 122.95 -191.57
N PHE A 412 -31.21 123.19 -191.96
CA PHE A 412 -31.94 122.33 -192.89
C PHE A 412 -31.28 122.19 -194.28
N ASN A 413 -30.73 123.26 -194.83
CA ASN A 413 -30.16 123.28 -196.18
C ASN A 413 -28.75 122.65 -196.28
N VAL A 414 -28.15 122.23 -195.16
CA VAL A 414 -26.83 121.58 -195.12
C VAL A 414 -26.96 120.11 -194.73
N LEU A 415 -27.81 119.80 -193.74
CA LEU A 415 -27.95 118.45 -193.16
C LEU A 415 -28.26 117.34 -194.17
N GLN A 416 -28.94 117.66 -195.29
CA GLN A 416 -29.35 116.65 -196.27
C GLN A 416 -28.15 115.94 -196.94
N GLN A 417 -26.93 116.47 -196.84
CA GLN A 417 -25.70 115.82 -197.32
C GLN A 417 -24.93 115.07 -196.21
N GLU A 418 -25.10 115.43 -194.93
CA GLU A 418 -24.43 114.77 -193.81
C GLU A 418 -25.10 113.45 -193.40
N VAL A 419 -26.44 113.35 -193.49
CA VAL A 419 -27.21 112.18 -193.04
C VAL A 419 -26.74 110.87 -193.68
N VAL A 420 -26.43 110.89 -194.98
CA VAL A 420 -26.03 109.69 -195.75
C VAL A 420 -24.69 109.11 -195.27
N LEU A 421 -23.79 109.93 -194.72
CA LEU A 421 -22.52 109.46 -194.15
C LEU A 421 -22.73 108.86 -192.75
N LEU A 422 -23.50 109.55 -191.90
CA LEU A 422 -23.75 109.14 -190.51
C LEU A 422 -24.52 107.82 -190.39
N GLU A 423 -25.40 107.50 -191.35
CA GLU A 423 -26.10 106.20 -191.39
C GLU A 423 -25.13 105.00 -191.58
N GLY A 424 -23.99 105.21 -192.24
CA GLY A 424 -22.97 104.17 -192.44
C GLY A 424 -22.20 103.82 -191.16
N GLU A 425 -21.72 104.85 -190.45
CA GLU A 425 -20.95 104.67 -189.19
C GLU A 425 -21.82 104.05 -188.09
N LEU A 426 -23.08 104.47 -188.01
CA LEU A 426 -24.05 104.02 -187.01
C LEU A 426 -24.43 102.53 -187.19
N ALA A 427 -24.27 101.97 -188.39
CA ALA A 427 -24.43 100.54 -188.64
C ALA A 427 -23.28 99.70 -188.05
N ALA A 428 -22.03 100.19 -188.13
CA ALA A 428 -20.85 99.47 -187.61
C ALA A 428 -20.88 99.37 -186.07
N ILE A 429 -21.15 100.48 -185.39
CA ILE A 429 -21.18 100.55 -183.91
C ILE A 429 -22.23 99.58 -183.33
N LYS A 430 -23.38 99.43 -184.00
CA LYS A 430 -24.45 98.49 -183.59
C LYS A 430 -24.04 97.02 -183.63
N GLU A 431 -23.09 96.62 -184.48
CA GLU A 431 -22.64 95.23 -184.53
C GLU A 431 -21.51 94.95 -183.52
N GLU A 432 -20.66 95.93 -183.20
CA GLU A 432 -19.74 95.79 -182.05
C GLU A 432 -20.51 95.66 -180.73
N ASP A 433 -21.56 96.46 -180.54
CA ASP A 433 -22.33 96.47 -179.29
C ASP A 433 -22.99 95.10 -179.03
N ARG A 434 -23.57 94.48 -180.07
CA ARG A 434 -24.10 93.10 -180.04
C ARG A 434 -23.06 92.05 -179.64
N GLN A 435 -21.81 92.22 -180.07
CA GLN A 435 -20.72 91.32 -179.67
C GLN A 435 -20.35 91.50 -178.20
N ARG A 436 -20.32 92.76 -177.72
CA ARG A 436 -20.09 93.09 -176.31
C ARG A 436 -21.22 92.58 -175.40
N THR A 437 -22.49 92.64 -175.82
CA THR A 437 -23.62 92.12 -175.02
C THR A 437 -23.49 90.62 -174.77
N ARG A 438 -23.25 89.82 -175.82
CA ARG A 438 -23.12 88.35 -175.71
C ARG A 438 -21.99 87.95 -174.75
N LEU A 439 -20.86 88.64 -174.80
CA LEU A 439 -19.71 88.35 -173.95
C LEU A 439 -19.99 88.66 -172.46
N LEU A 440 -20.82 89.68 -172.18
CA LEU A 440 -21.33 89.95 -170.83
C LEU A 440 -22.32 88.88 -170.34
N GLU A 441 -23.19 88.37 -171.21
CA GLU A 441 -24.12 87.28 -170.89
C GLU A 441 -23.38 85.97 -170.54
N ASP A 442 -22.36 85.59 -171.33
CA ASP A 442 -21.52 84.43 -171.05
C ASP A 442 -20.73 84.59 -169.73
N MET A 443 -20.17 85.78 -169.48
CA MET A 443 -19.49 86.10 -168.22
C MET A 443 -20.42 86.00 -167.00
N ALA A 444 -21.66 86.48 -167.13
CA ALA A 444 -22.68 86.35 -166.09
C ALA A 444 -23.03 84.86 -165.85
N ALA A 445 -23.25 84.09 -166.92
CA ALA A 445 -23.56 82.66 -166.83
C ALA A 445 -22.42 81.84 -166.17
N GLN A 446 -21.15 82.18 -166.44
CA GLN A 446 -20.01 81.58 -165.75
C GLN A 446 -19.98 81.92 -164.25
N ARG A 447 -20.19 83.20 -163.90
CA ARG A 447 -20.23 83.65 -162.50
C ARG A 447 -21.33 82.96 -161.70
N ASP A 448 -22.50 82.75 -162.31
CA ASP A 448 -23.63 82.06 -161.70
C ASP A 448 -23.36 80.56 -161.47
N ARG A 449 -22.73 79.88 -162.44
CA ARG A 449 -22.27 78.49 -162.29
C ARG A 449 -21.27 78.35 -161.14
N ALA A 450 -20.29 79.27 -161.06
CA ALA A 450 -19.29 79.30 -160.00
C ALA A 450 -19.92 79.55 -158.62
N ALA A 451 -20.87 80.49 -158.50
CA ALA A 451 -21.58 80.77 -157.25
C ALA A 451 -22.38 79.55 -156.75
N ARG A 452 -23.11 78.86 -157.65
CA ARG A 452 -23.85 77.63 -157.32
C ARG A 452 -22.92 76.49 -156.89
N HIS A 453 -21.76 76.33 -157.55
CA HIS A 453 -20.77 75.33 -157.15
C HIS A 453 -20.15 75.64 -155.78
N ALA A 454 -19.83 76.90 -155.50
CA ALA A 454 -19.30 77.33 -154.19
C ALA A 454 -20.32 77.13 -153.06
N ALA A 455 -21.61 77.41 -153.30
CA ALA A 455 -22.69 77.13 -152.37
C ALA A 455 -22.83 75.62 -152.09
N SER A 456 -22.79 74.78 -153.12
CA SER A 456 -22.84 73.31 -152.97
C SER A 456 -21.67 72.75 -152.15
N VAL A 457 -20.45 73.24 -152.38
CA VAL A 457 -19.26 72.84 -151.60
C VAL A 457 -19.38 73.30 -150.15
N ARG A 458 -19.82 74.54 -149.89
CA ARG A 458 -20.06 75.04 -148.52
C ARG A 458 -21.09 74.18 -147.77
N ALA A 459 -22.19 73.79 -148.42
CA ALA A 459 -23.20 72.91 -147.83
C ALA A 459 -22.64 71.52 -147.49
N LYS A 460 -21.79 70.94 -148.35
CA LYS A 460 -21.10 69.67 -148.04
C LYS A 460 -20.12 69.80 -146.87
N VAL A 461 -19.40 70.93 -146.77
CA VAL A 461 -18.48 71.19 -145.65
C VAL A 461 -19.24 71.37 -144.33
N THR A 462 -20.34 72.12 -144.29
CA THR A 462 -21.13 72.26 -143.05
C THR A 462 -21.80 70.96 -142.62
N GLN A 463 -22.26 70.14 -143.57
CA GLN A 463 -22.76 68.79 -143.30
C GLN A 463 -21.66 67.85 -142.76
N ALA A 464 -20.45 67.90 -143.32
CA ALA A 464 -19.32 67.13 -142.81
C ALA A 464 -18.92 67.58 -141.38
N GLN A 465 -18.93 68.89 -141.12
CA GLN A 465 -18.66 69.44 -139.78
C GLN A 465 -19.73 69.07 -138.75
N SER A 466 -21.02 69.01 -139.12
CA SER A 466 -22.07 68.57 -138.20
C SER A 466 -21.99 67.08 -137.90
N ALA A 467 -21.68 66.26 -138.91
CA ALA A 467 -21.41 64.82 -138.74
C ALA A 467 -20.18 64.56 -137.84
N ALA A 468 -19.09 65.32 -138.03
CA ALA A 468 -17.90 65.24 -137.17
C ALA A 468 -18.21 65.62 -135.71
N LYS A 469 -18.99 66.69 -135.48
CA LYS A 469 -19.43 67.08 -134.14
C LYS A 469 -20.34 66.03 -133.48
N LEU A 470 -21.18 65.33 -134.26
CA LEU A 470 -21.99 64.23 -133.75
C LEU A 470 -21.12 63.01 -133.36
N ARG A 471 -20.13 62.65 -134.21
CA ARG A 471 -19.17 61.57 -133.91
C ARG A 471 -18.34 61.87 -132.66
N ALA A 472 -17.84 63.09 -132.51
CA ALA A 472 -17.07 63.50 -131.33
C ALA A 472 -17.89 63.43 -130.02
N ARG A 473 -19.20 63.73 -130.08
CA ARG A 473 -20.10 63.52 -128.93
C ARG A 473 -20.26 62.02 -128.62
N GLN A 474 -20.59 61.21 -129.61
CA GLN A 474 -20.70 59.74 -129.45
C GLN A 474 -19.42 59.11 -128.90
N GLU A 475 -18.26 59.60 -129.32
CA GLU A 475 -16.96 59.15 -128.81
C GLU A 475 -16.77 59.56 -127.34
N SER A 476 -17.11 60.80 -126.95
CA SER A 476 -17.07 61.24 -125.56
C SER A 476 -18.07 60.47 -124.67
N ASP A 477 -19.27 60.17 -125.18
CA ASP A 477 -20.28 59.37 -124.48
C ASP A 477 -19.80 57.92 -124.25
N LEU A 478 -19.15 57.32 -125.26
CA LEU A 478 -18.54 55.99 -125.14
C LEU A 478 -17.32 55.99 -124.21
N GLN A 479 -16.48 57.02 -124.24
CA GLN A 479 -15.37 57.17 -123.30
C GLN A 479 -15.86 57.29 -121.84
N LEU A 480 -16.96 58.03 -121.61
CA LEU A 480 -17.63 58.09 -120.30
C LEU A 480 -18.17 56.72 -119.86
N GLN A 481 -18.81 55.96 -120.76
CA GLN A 481 -19.28 54.60 -120.46
C GLN A 481 -18.13 53.64 -120.14
N VAL A 482 -17.02 53.70 -120.90
CA VAL A 482 -15.81 52.89 -120.63
C VAL A 482 -15.19 53.26 -119.28
N ALA A 483 -15.11 54.55 -118.95
CA ALA A 483 -14.63 55.02 -117.66
C ALA A 483 -15.54 54.56 -116.50
N GLU A 484 -16.86 54.59 -116.69
CA GLU A 484 -17.81 54.12 -115.67
C GLU A 484 -17.73 52.60 -115.47
N VAL A 485 -17.67 51.81 -116.56
CA VAL A 485 -17.49 50.35 -116.49
C VAL A 485 -16.15 50.00 -115.84
N ALA A 486 -15.08 50.73 -116.15
CA ALA A 486 -13.79 50.57 -115.48
C ALA A 486 -13.84 50.91 -113.98
N ARG A 487 -14.60 51.94 -113.57
CA ARG A 487 -14.82 52.25 -112.16
C ARG A 487 -15.60 51.14 -111.46
N ARG A 488 -16.77 50.75 -112.02
CA ARG A 488 -17.61 49.65 -111.53
C ARG A 488 -16.81 48.36 -111.38
N ARG A 489 -15.95 48.01 -112.34
CA ARG A 489 -15.04 46.85 -112.26
C ARG A 489 -14.10 46.95 -111.06
N ARG A 490 -13.39 48.07 -110.86
CA ARG A 490 -12.49 48.25 -109.71
C ARG A 490 -13.24 48.18 -108.38
N ASP A 491 -14.48 48.67 -108.34
CA ASP A 491 -15.31 48.64 -107.15
C ASP A 491 -15.79 47.20 -106.84
N PHE A 492 -16.07 46.38 -107.87
CA PHE A 492 -16.27 44.93 -107.70
C PHE A 492 -14.99 44.17 -107.30
N GLU A 493 -13.83 44.52 -107.85
CA GLU A 493 -12.53 43.93 -107.45
C GLU A 493 -12.26 44.16 -105.95
N LYS A 494 -12.41 45.41 -105.47
CA LYS A 494 -12.35 45.75 -104.04
C LYS A 494 -13.37 44.97 -103.21
N LEU A 495 -14.60 44.80 -103.70
CA LEU A 495 -15.66 44.07 -103.00
C LEU A 495 -15.33 42.57 -102.88
N CYS A 496 -14.79 41.96 -103.94
CA CYS A 496 -14.30 40.59 -103.91
C CYS A 496 -13.15 40.41 -102.90
N ASP A 497 -12.21 41.36 -102.82
CA ASP A 497 -11.12 41.30 -101.84
C ASP A 497 -11.59 41.58 -100.41
N LEU A 498 -12.58 42.46 -100.21
CA LEU A 498 -13.26 42.62 -98.92
C LEU A 498 -13.95 41.32 -98.49
N VAL A 499 -14.67 40.64 -99.39
CA VAL A 499 -15.31 39.35 -99.11
C VAL A 499 -14.29 38.25 -98.85
N ARG A 500 -13.16 38.22 -99.56
CA ARG A 500 -12.02 37.31 -99.27
C ARG A 500 -11.43 37.56 -97.89
N ASN A 501 -11.21 38.82 -97.52
CA ASN A 501 -10.68 39.20 -96.21
C ASN A 501 -11.67 38.89 -95.08
N GLN A 502 -12.97 39.12 -95.28
CA GLN A 502 -14.03 38.71 -94.36
C GLN A 502 -14.07 37.18 -94.23
N ARG A 503 -14.06 36.43 -95.34
CA ARG A 503 -13.99 34.96 -95.33
C ARG A 503 -12.78 34.45 -94.54
N ASN A 504 -11.59 35.00 -94.81
CA ASN A 504 -10.36 34.61 -94.12
C ASN A 504 -10.43 34.96 -92.62
N LYS A 505 -11.01 36.11 -92.25
CA LYS A 505 -11.28 36.46 -90.85
C LYS A 505 -12.27 35.50 -90.18
N PHE A 506 -13.35 35.09 -90.87
CA PHE A 506 -14.28 34.10 -90.34
C PHE A 506 -13.63 32.72 -90.21
N VAL A 507 -12.81 32.27 -91.17
CA VAL A 507 -12.04 31.02 -91.06
C VAL A 507 -11.07 31.07 -89.88
N ALA A 508 -10.36 32.18 -89.66
CA ALA A 508 -9.48 32.36 -88.50
C ALA A 508 -10.27 32.36 -87.17
N LEU A 509 -11.44 33.00 -87.13
CA LEU A 509 -12.33 32.97 -85.95
C LEU A 509 -12.91 31.57 -85.68
N ILE A 510 -13.26 30.81 -86.73
CA ILE A 510 -13.72 29.42 -86.61
C ILE A 510 -12.59 28.52 -86.11
N ALA A 511 -11.36 28.69 -86.62
CA ALA A 511 -10.20 27.96 -86.13
C ALA A 511 -9.89 28.27 -84.67
N ALA A 512 -9.89 29.55 -84.28
CA ALA A 512 -9.67 29.97 -82.90
C ALA A 512 -10.79 29.50 -81.95
N ALA A 513 -12.06 29.55 -82.37
CA ALA A 513 -13.19 29.03 -81.60
C ALA A 513 -13.13 27.50 -81.48
N GLY A 514 -12.71 26.79 -82.54
CA GLY A 514 -12.48 25.35 -82.53
C GLY A 514 -11.37 24.95 -81.55
N GLN A 515 -10.22 25.61 -81.60
CA GLN A 515 -9.13 25.40 -80.66
C GLN A 515 -9.57 25.69 -79.22
N ALA A 516 -10.22 26.83 -78.98
CA ALA A 516 -10.76 27.16 -77.66
C ALA A 516 -11.78 26.12 -77.16
N SER A 517 -12.62 25.56 -78.05
CA SER A 517 -13.54 24.48 -77.70
C SER A 517 -12.83 23.18 -77.34
N VAL A 518 -11.68 22.87 -77.94
CA VAL A 518 -10.85 21.71 -77.56
C VAL A 518 -10.16 21.97 -76.22
N GLU A 519 -9.52 23.12 -76.04
CA GLU A 519 -8.87 23.51 -74.77
C GLU A 519 -9.86 23.51 -73.59
N MET A 520 -11.08 24.03 -73.78
CA MET A 520 -12.12 23.97 -72.75
C MET A 520 -12.64 22.54 -72.54
N GLY A 521 -12.70 21.72 -73.59
CA GLY A 521 -13.03 20.30 -73.49
C GLY A 521 -12.00 19.52 -72.67
N ASP A 522 -10.71 19.80 -72.82
CA ASP A 522 -9.64 19.16 -72.04
C ASP A 522 -9.57 19.70 -70.60
N ARG A 523 -9.81 21.00 -70.38
CA ARG A 523 -10.02 21.54 -69.02
C ARG A 523 -11.21 20.89 -68.31
N LEU A 524 -12.31 20.61 -69.02
CA LEU A 524 -13.46 19.89 -68.46
C LEU A 524 -13.13 18.42 -68.11
N LYS A 525 -12.26 17.75 -68.88
CA LYS A 525 -11.75 16.41 -68.52
C LYS A 525 -10.88 16.45 -67.26
N LEU A 526 -9.99 17.44 -67.14
CA LEU A 526 -9.15 17.63 -65.95
C LEU A 526 -10.02 17.89 -64.72
N LEU A 527 -10.94 18.86 -64.77
CA LEU A 527 -11.88 19.16 -63.69
C LEU A 527 -12.79 17.98 -63.32
N ALA A 528 -13.16 17.13 -64.28
CA ALA A 528 -13.87 15.88 -63.98
C ALA A 528 -12.98 14.88 -63.22
N SER A 529 -11.72 14.70 -63.64
CA SER A 529 -10.78 13.82 -62.92
C SER A 529 -10.43 14.35 -61.52
N GLU A 530 -10.28 15.67 -61.35
CA GLU A 530 -10.10 16.31 -60.04
C GLU A 530 -11.31 16.10 -59.15
N LYS A 531 -12.53 16.27 -59.67
CA LYS A 531 -13.78 16.00 -58.94
C LYS A 531 -13.84 14.53 -58.48
N ASP A 532 -13.47 13.58 -59.32
CA ASP A 532 -13.51 12.15 -58.98
C ASP A 532 -12.41 11.78 -57.96
N ILE A 533 -11.21 12.37 -58.06
CA ILE A 533 -10.14 12.27 -57.05
C ILE A 533 -10.60 12.87 -55.71
N LEU A 534 -11.23 14.04 -55.73
CA LEU A 534 -11.78 14.69 -54.53
C LEU A 534 -12.91 13.88 -53.90
N ALA A 535 -13.78 13.26 -54.71
CA ALA A 535 -14.83 12.36 -54.23
C ALA A 535 -14.25 11.09 -53.59
N ALA A 536 -13.22 10.49 -54.20
CA ALA A 536 -12.51 9.35 -53.62
C ALA A 536 -11.80 9.71 -52.30
N ASN A 537 -11.13 10.86 -52.24
CA ASN A 537 -10.50 11.39 -51.03
C ASN A 537 -11.51 11.71 -49.93
N LEU A 538 -12.68 12.26 -50.27
CA LEU A 538 -13.76 12.53 -49.32
C LEU A 538 -14.36 11.23 -48.78
N ALA A 539 -14.57 10.22 -49.63
CA ALA A 539 -15.01 8.88 -49.19
C ALA A 539 -13.98 8.19 -48.28
N ALA A 540 -12.68 8.31 -48.59
CA ALA A 540 -11.60 7.80 -47.75
C ALA A 540 -11.55 8.50 -46.38
N LYS A 541 -11.62 9.83 -46.35
CA LYS A 541 -11.69 10.61 -45.10
C LYS A 541 -12.95 10.29 -44.29
N ALA A 542 -14.11 10.12 -44.93
CA ALA A 542 -15.34 9.70 -44.26
C ALA A 542 -15.20 8.30 -43.63
N LYS A 543 -14.54 7.35 -44.30
CA LYS A 543 -14.26 6.00 -43.77
C LYS A 543 -13.29 6.02 -42.59
N LEU A 544 -12.27 6.87 -42.61
CA LEU A 544 -11.36 7.08 -41.48
C LEU A 544 -12.07 7.74 -40.29
N LEU A 545 -12.88 8.77 -40.52
CA LEU A 545 -13.66 9.45 -39.50
C LEU A 545 -14.74 8.54 -38.86
N ALA A 546 -15.34 7.63 -39.66
CA ALA A 546 -16.21 6.58 -39.13
C ALA A 546 -15.45 5.62 -38.21
N LYS A 547 -14.26 5.15 -38.60
CA LYS A 547 -13.39 4.32 -37.75
C LYS A 547 -13.02 5.02 -36.45
N ALA A 548 -12.59 6.29 -36.50
CA ALA A 548 -12.24 7.08 -35.33
C ALA A 548 -13.41 7.24 -34.36
N ARG A 549 -14.63 7.50 -34.88
CA ARG A 549 -15.86 7.53 -34.07
C ARG A 549 -16.17 6.18 -33.41
N THR A 550 -15.98 5.06 -34.10
CA THR A 550 -16.17 3.73 -33.49
C THR A 550 -15.12 3.39 -32.44
N ALA A 551 -13.86 3.80 -32.63
CA ALA A 551 -12.78 3.59 -31.66
C ALA A 551 -13.00 4.44 -30.39
N CYS A 552 -13.33 5.73 -30.56
CA CYS A 552 -13.72 6.61 -29.46
C CYS A 552 -14.93 6.05 -28.68
N SER A 553 -15.97 5.57 -29.38
CA SER A 553 -17.13 4.95 -28.74
C SER A 553 -16.81 3.61 -28.04
N ALA A 554 -15.74 2.92 -28.41
CA ALA A 554 -15.28 1.73 -27.69
C ALA A 554 -14.52 2.13 -26.41
N SER A 555 -13.55 3.03 -26.54
CA SER A 555 -12.76 3.57 -25.42
C SER A 555 -13.63 4.23 -24.34
N VAL A 556 -14.69 4.96 -24.72
CA VAL A 556 -15.65 5.51 -23.74
C VAL A 556 -16.37 4.41 -22.95
N LYS A 557 -16.79 3.32 -23.61
CA LYS A 557 -17.45 2.18 -22.92
C LYS A 557 -16.48 1.42 -22.01
N GLU A 558 -15.23 1.29 -22.43
CA GLU A 558 -14.16 0.65 -21.66
C GLU A 558 -13.81 1.47 -20.41
N ARG A 559 -13.65 2.79 -20.58
CA ARG A 559 -13.52 3.76 -19.46
C ARG A 559 -14.72 3.67 -18.50
N ASP A 560 -15.94 3.63 -19.02
CA ASP A 560 -17.14 3.58 -18.18
C ASP A 560 -17.26 2.24 -17.43
N ALA A 561 -16.87 1.13 -18.06
CA ALA A 561 -16.74 -0.17 -17.39
C ALA A 561 -15.68 -0.11 -16.27
N LEU A 562 -14.49 0.41 -16.55
CA LEU A 562 -13.41 0.60 -15.56
C LEU A 562 -13.83 1.51 -14.39
N TYR A 563 -14.65 2.54 -14.63
CA TYR A 563 -15.24 3.34 -13.54
C TYR A 563 -16.22 2.52 -12.69
N THR A 564 -17.05 1.65 -13.29
CA THR A 564 -17.95 0.78 -12.50
C THR A 564 -17.19 -0.29 -11.71
N GLU A 565 -16.11 -0.84 -12.28
CA GLU A 565 -15.21 -1.77 -11.57
C GLU A 565 -14.48 -1.06 -10.43
N LEU A 566 -13.91 0.13 -10.66
CA LEU A 566 -13.25 0.94 -9.63
C LEU A 566 -14.21 1.31 -8.48
N HIS A 567 -15.45 1.68 -8.80
CA HIS A 567 -16.47 1.95 -7.79
C HIS A 567 -16.84 0.69 -6.99
N SER A 568 -16.98 -0.46 -7.65
CA SER A 568 -17.22 -1.75 -6.99
C SER A 568 -16.06 -2.16 -6.09
N LEU A 569 -14.82 -2.00 -6.55
CA LEU A 569 -13.60 -2.27 -5.78
C LEU A 569 -13.50 -1.34 -4.58
N GLY A 570 -13.80 -0.05 -4.75
CA GLY A 570 -13.83 0.94 -3.67
C GLY A 570 -14.91 0.66 -2.62
N ALA A 571 -16.08 0.18 -3.03
CA ALA A 571 -17.13 -0.27 -2.11
C ALA A 571 -16.71 -1.51 -1.33
N MET A 572 -16.08 -2.51 -1.98
CA MET A 572 -15.51 -3.67 -1.31
C MET A 572 -14.35 -3.29 -0.36
N PHE A 573 -13.50 -2.34 -0.74
CA PHE A 573 -12.41 -1.86 0.10
C PHE A 573 -12.94 -1.23 1.40
N ARG A 574 -13.96 -0.35 1.30
CA ARG A 574 -14.62 0.22 2.49
C ARG A 574 -15.20 -0.88 3.38
N ALA A 575 -16.02 -1.78 2.82
CA ALA A 575 -16.60 -2.88 3.60
C ALA A 575 -15.55 -3.82 4.24
N LYS A 576 -14.33 -3.90 3.68
CA LYS A 576 -13.19 -4.59 4.32
C LYS A 576 -12.50 -3.74 5.38
N HIS A 577 -12.37 -2.44 5.17
CA HIS A 577 -11.84 -1.49 6.15
C HIS A 577 -12.74 -1.39 7.39
N ASP A 578 -14.06 -1.26 7.20
CA ASP A 578 -15.06 -1.27 8.26
C ASP A 578 -14.96 -2.56 9.08
N LYS A 579 -14.82 -3.72 8.41
CA LYS A 579 -14.66 -5.03 9.05
C LYS A 579 -13.31 -5.18 9.78
N LEU A 580 -12.25 -4.54 9.30
CA LEU A 580 -10.96 -4.48 10.01
C LEU A 580 -11.07 -3.57 11.25
N GLN A 581 -11.81 -2.46 11.17
CA GLN A 581 -12.02 -1.57 12.29
C GLN A 581 -12.87 -2.24 13.40
N GLU A 582 -13.97 -2.92 13.05
CA GLU A 582 -14.70 -3.80 13.99
C GLU A 582 -13.80 -4.87 14.63
N GLN A 583 -12.81 -5.39 13.89
CA GLN A 583 -11.85 -6.35 14.42
C GLN A 583 -10.81 -5.69 15.34
N MET A 584 -10.35 -4.47 15.05
CA MET A 584 -9.46 -3.69 15.93
C MET A 584 -10.16 -3.34 17.25
N GLU A 585 -11.38 -2.81 17.19
CA GLU A 585 -12.22 -2.54 18.37
C GLU A 585 -12.44 -3.83 19.20
N SER A 586 -12.68 -4.98 18.55
CA SER A 586 -12.76 -6.27 19.22
C SER A 586 -11.43 -6.75 19.82
N ILE A 587 -10.28 -6.44 19.19
CA ILE A 587 -8.94 -6.79 19.71
C ILE A 587 -8.63 -5.92 20.94
N GLU A 588 -8.97 -4.63 20.92
CA GLU A 588 -8.82 -3.74 22.07
C GLU A 588 -9.74 -4.16 23.22
N ALA A 589 -10.99 -4.51 22.95
CA ALA A 589 -11.92 -5.04 23.96
C ALA A 589 -11.40 -6.35 24.60
N LEU A 590 -10.87 -7.27 23.80
CA LEU A 590 -10.27 -8.52 24.28
C LEU A 590 -8.97 -8.28 25.05
N SER A 591 -8.12 -7.35 24.60
CA SER A 591 -6.87 -6.98 25.30
C SER A 591 -7.17 -6.35 26.67
N ASN A 592 -8.18 -5.48 26.74
CA ASN A 592 -8.69 -4.93 28.00
C ASN A 592 -9.28 -6.01 28.92
N LEU A 593 -9.90 -7.06 28.39
CA LEU A 593 -10.36 -8.21 29.18
C LEU A 593 -9.20 -9.06 29.70
N ILE A 594 -8.18 -9.31 28.87
CA ILE A 594 -6.96 -10.03 29.26
C ILE A 594 -6.23 -9.28 30.38
N ASN A 595 -5.98 -7.97 30.22
CA ASN A 595 -5.32 -7.14 31.24
C ASN A 595 -6.06 -7.17 32.59
N ARG A 596 -7.41 -7.21 32.57
CA ARG A 596 -8.24 -7.37 33.79
C ARG A 596 -8.12 -8.76 34.40
N ALA A 597 -8.11 -9.81 33.57
CA ALA A 597 -7.95 -11.19 34.02
C ALA A 597 -6.55 -11.45 34.60
N GLU A 598 -5.50 -10.91 33.99
CA GLU A 598 -4.13 -10.96 34.51
C GLU A 598 -3.99 -10.19 35.83
N GLY A 599 -4.58 -8.99 35.93
CA GLY A 599 -4.64 -8.23 37.18
C GLY A 599 -5.35 -9.00 38.30
N ALA A 600 -6.44 -9.70 38.00
CA ALA A 600 -7.14 -10.58 38.93
C ALA A 600 -6.34 -11.84 39.30
N MET A 601 -5.61 -12.43 38.34
CA MET A 601 -4.72 -13.57 38.61
C MET A 601 -3.55 -13.16 39.51
N VAL A 602 -2.96 -11.99 39.29
CA VAL A 602 -1.87 -11.44 40.13
C VAL A 602 -2.37 -11.09 41.54
N SER A 603 -3.59 -10.55 41.68
CA SER A 603 -4.16 -10.28 43.01
C SER A 603 -4.50 -11.58 43.76
N SER A 604 -5.10 -12.56 43.08
CA SER A 604 -5.38 -13.89 43.63
C SER A 604 -4.09 -14.60 44.07
N ARG A 605 -3.04 -14.56 43.24
CA ARG A 605 -1.71 -15.07 43.60
C ARG A 605 -1.15 -14.41 44.86
N LYS A 606 -1.19 -13.08 44.97
CA LYS A 606 -0.74 -12.36 46.18
C LYS A 606 -1.53 -12.75 47.42
N THR A 607 -2.86 -12.93 47.32
CA THR A 607 -3.67 -13.40 48.46
C THR A 607 -3.35 -14.85 48.85
N TYR A 608 -3.03 -15.71 47.88
CA TYR A 608 -2.63 -17.10 48.13
C TYR A 608 -1.23 -17.19 48.76
N GLU A 609 -0.26 -16.39 48.28
CA GLU A 609 1.07 -16.26 48.89
C GLU A 609 0.99 -15.74 50.34
N ALA A 610 0.13 -14.75 50.60
CA ALA A 610 -0.14 -14.27 51.96
C ALA A 610 -0.82 -15.33 52.85
N ALA A 611 -1.75 -16.11 52.31
CA ALA A 611 -2.40 -17.21 53.04
C ALA A 611 -1.40 -18.34 53.37
N ILE A 612 -0.47 -18.67 52.46
CA ILE A 612 0.62 -19.61 52.73
C ILE A 612 1.55 -19.05 53.82
N ALA A 613 1.91 -17.77 53.77
CA ALA A 613 2.74 -17.15 54.80
C ALA A 613 2.06 -17.20 56.18
N ALA A 614 0.78 -16.84 56.26
CA ALA A 614 -0.01 -16.95 57.49
C ALA A 614 -0.06 -18.40 58.02
N ARG A 615 -0.37 -19.38 57.15
CA ARG A 615 -0.40 -20.81 57.50
C ARG A 615 0.95 -21.31 58.00
N ASN A 616 2.05 -20.91 57.34
CA ASN A 616 3.39 -21.31 57.74
C ASN A 616 3.78 -20.70 59.09
N ASN A 617 3.46 -19.42 59.32
CA ASN A 617 3.69 -18.77 60.62
C ASN A 617 2.89 -19.44 61.74
N THR A 618 1.61 -19.75 61.53
CA THR A 618 0.82 -20.51 62.52
C THR A 618 1.34 -21.95 62.71
N GLY A 619 1.89 -22.56 61.66
CA GLY A 619 2.54 -23.87 61.75
C GLY A 619 3.80 -23.84 62.63
N VAL A 620 4.64 -22.80 62.49
CA VAL A 620 5.80 -22.58 63.37
C VAL A 620 5.34 -22.35 64.82
N MET A 621 4.37 -21.45 65.04
CA MET A 621 3.83 -21.20 66.39
C MET A 621 3.18 -22.43 67.06
N LEU A 622 2.67 -23.37 66.27
CA LEU A 622 2.18 -24.66 66.79
C LEU A 622 3.34 -25.59 67.18
N ILE A 623 4.41 -25.65 66.38
CA ILE A 623 5.63 -26.40 66.73
C ILE A 623 6.27 -25.83 68.00
N ASP A 624 6.40 -24.50 68.10
CA ASP A 624 6.93 -23.83 69.30
C ASP A 624 6.09 -24.17 70.55
N ARG A 625 4.76 -24.23 70.41
CA ARG A 625 3.82 -24.63 71.49
C ARG A 625 3.92 -26.12 71.83
N ASP A 626 4.09 -27.00 70.85
CA ASP A 626 4.25 -28.44 71.08
C ASP A 626 5.62 -28.76 71.74
N ASP A 627 6.68 -28.04 71.38
CA ASP A 627 7.99 -28.13 72.04
C ASP A 627 7.94 -27.58 73.49
N GLU A 628 7.24 -26.45 73.73
CA GLU A 628 6.94 -25.99 75.09
C GLU A 628 6.17 -27.05 75.92
N LEU A 629 5.15 -27.69 75.32
CA LEU A 629 4.39 -28.76 75.97
C LEU A 629 5.24 -30.01 76.23
N ALA A 630 6.15 -30.36 75.33
CA ALA A 630 7.11 -31.45 75.53
C ALA A 630 8.03 -31.17 76.73
N VAL A 631 8.61 -29.96 76.81
CA VAL A 631 9.44 -29.51 77.93
C VAL A 631 8.64 -29.48 79.25
N LEU A 632 7.37 -29.04 79.22
CA LEU A 632 6.49 -29.08 80.39
C LEU A 632 6.16 -30.51 80.83
N HIS A 633 5.96 -31.45 79.89
CA HIS A 633 5.74 -32.86 80.21
C HIS A 633 6.98 -33.55 80.76
N GLU A 634 8.18 -33.25 80.25
CA GLU A 634 9.43 -33.76 80.86
C GLU A 634 9.66 -33.18 82.26
N LYS A 635 9.40 -31.88 82.45
CA LYS A 635 9.46 -31.22 83.77
C LYS A 635 8.45 -31.82 84.75
N ALA A 636 7.22 -32.09 84.32
CA ALA A 636 6.21 -32.75 85.14
C ALA A 636 6.66 -34.16 85.55
N ARG A 637 7.15 -34.99 84.61
CA ARG A 637 7.70 -36.32 84.91
C ARG A 637 8.90 -36.28 85.87
N LEU A 638 9.77 -35.28 85.74
CA LEU A 638 10.88 -35.06 86.67
C LEU A 638 10.37 -34.73 88.08
N GLN A 639 9.33 -33.89 88.17
CA GLN A 639 8.69 -33.53 89.44
C GLN A 639 7.93 -34.72 90.05
N GLU A 640 7.24 -35.53 89.26
CA GLU A 640 6.61 -36.80 89.70
C GLU A 640 7.65 -37.78 90.25
N ALA A 641 8.80 -37.93 89.58
CA ALA A 641 9.91 -38.75 90.06
C ALA A 641 10.53 -38.20 91.37
N GLN A 642 10.68 -36.89 91.49
CA GLN A 642 11.13 -36.22 92.73
C GLN A 642 10.13 -36.41 93.88
N ILE A 643 8.82 -36.31 93.60
CA ILE A 643 7.76 -36.56 94.59
C ILE A 643 7.75 -38.04 95.00
N ALA A 644 7.92 -38.98 94.06
CA ALA A 644 8.02 -40.41 94.37
C ALA A 644 9.23 -40.73 95.26
N ALA A 645 10.40 -40.14 94.98
CA ALA A 645 11.58 -40.26 95.83
C ALA A 645 11.37 -39.61 97.21
N GLY A 646 10.82 -38.40 97.27
CA GLY A 646 10.51 -37.71 98.53
C GLY A 646 9.48 -38.45 99.39
N ASN A 647 8.48 -39.09 98.78
CA ASN A 647 7.52 -39.94 99.48
C ASN A 647 8.16 -41.22 100.03
N LEU A 648 9.13 -41.80 99.32
CA LEU A 648 9.91 -42.94 99.82
C LEU A 648 10.77 -42.52 101.02
N ASP A 649 11.50 -41.41 100.92
CA ASP A 649 12.32 -40.87 102.01
C ASP A 649 11.47 -40.49 103.23
N MET A 650 10.31 -39.86 103.03
CA MET A 650 9.34 -39.60 104.10
C MET A 650 8.85 -40.90 104.75
N GLY A 651 8.50 -41.92 103.95
CA GLY A 651 8.12 -43.23 104.45
C GLY A 651 9.23 -43.93 105.25
N LEU A 652 10.51 -43.73 104.89
CA LEU A 652 11.64 -44.19 105.67
C LEU A 652 11.76 -43.44 107.01
N ARG A 653 11.61 -42.11 107.02
CA ARG A 653 11.64 -41.28 108.25
C ARG A 653 10.43 -41.50 109.16
N GLU A 654 9.26 -41.79 108.63
CA GLU A 654 8.09 -42.21 109.41
C GLU A 654 8.31 -43.58 110.07
N ASN A 655 8.94 -44.52 109.35
CA ASN A 655 9.30 -45.81 109.93
C ASN A 655 10.39 -45.69 111.01
N GLU A 656 11.42 -44.87 110.79
CA GLU A 656 12.44 -44.53 111.80
C GLU A 656 11.78 -43.89 113.04
N THR A 657 10.91 -42.90 112.84
CA THR A 657 10.14 -42.26 113.92
C THR A 657 9.23 -43.26 114.66
N ARG A 658 8.63 -44.22 113.95
CA ARG A 658 7.81 -45.29 114.54
C ARG A 658 8.66 -46.24 115.40
N VAL A 659 9.85 -46.62 114.94
CA VAL A 659 10.80 -47.44 115.72
C VAL A 659 11.29 -46.68 116.95
N LEU A 660 11.66 -45.41 116.82
CA LEU A 660 12.07 -44.55 117.95
C LEU A 660 10.94 -44.39 118.97
N ARG A 661 9.69 -44.19 118.54
CA ARG A 661 8.52 -44.14 119.44
C ARG A 661 8.28 -45.47 120.17
N LEU A 662 8.50 -46.61 119.53
CA LEU A 662 8.41 -47.92 120.18
C LEU A 662 9.53 -48.10 121.22
N GLN A 663 10.76 -47.69 120.91
CA GLN A 663 11.88 -47.71 121.85
C GLN A 663 11.63 -46.79 123.06
N VAL A 664 11.11 -45.58 122.84
CA VAL A 664 10.70 -44.67 123.94
C VAL A 664 9.62 -45.31 124.80
N ALA A 665 8.56 -45.88 124.21
CA ALA A 665 7.49 -46.53 124.96
C ALA A 665 7.95 -47.80 125.71
N GLU A 666 9.01 -48.47 125.25
CA GLU A 666 9.62 -49.60 125.95
C GLU A 666 10.55 -49.14 127.09
N LEU A 667 11.30 -48.05 126.90
CA LEU A 667 12.06 -47.39 127.97
C LEU A 667 11.14 -46.82 129.06
N GLU A 668 10.01 -46.20 128.70
CA GLU A 668 8.99 -45.72 129.63
C GLU A 668 8.39 -46.87 130.46
N ARG A 669 8.09 -48.01 129.82
CA ARG A 669 7.67 -49.24 130.54
C ARG A 669 8.76 -49.77 131.47
N SER A 670 10.02 -49.75 131.03
CA SER A 670 11.17 -50.18 131.84
C SER A 670 11.34 -49.28 133.08
N ILE A 671 11.26 -47.95 132.90
CA ILE A 671 11.28 -46.96 133.99
C ILE A 671 10.08 -47.16 134.92
N HIS A 672 8.89 -47.40 134.39
CA HIS A 672 7.70 -47.69 135.21
C HIS A 672 7.86 -48.99 136.00
N ALA A 673 8.36 -50.07 135.37
CA ALA A 673 8.64 -51.34 136.03
C ALA A 673 9.68 -51.19 137.15
N LEU A 674 10.76 -50.45 136.90
CA LEU A 674 11.79 -50.13 137.90
C LEU A 674 11.23 -49.30 139.06
N ASN A 675 10.38 -48.30 138.78
CA ASN A 675 9.72 -47.49 139.81
C ASN A 675 8.69 -48.29 140.62
N THR A 676 7.98 -49.25 140.03
CA THR A 676 7.07 -50.15 140.76
C THR A 676 7.79 -51.29 141.50
N ALA A 677 9.00 -51.65 141.08
CA ALA A 677 9.88 -52.56 141.80
C ALA A 677 10.73 -51.87 142.89
N MET A 678 10.66 -50.53 142.98
CA MET A 678 11.35 -49.75 143.99
C MET A 678 10.59 -49.84 145.32
N PRO A 679 11.21 -50.32 146.42
CA PRO A 679 10.53 -50.43 147.71
C PRO A 679 10.28 -49.05 148.34
N ASP A 680 9.20 -48.93 149.12
CA ASP A 680 8.85 -47.71 149.87
C ASP A 680 9.89 -47.42 150.96
N LEU A 681 10.93 -46.65 150.62
CA LEU A 681 11.97 -46.21 151.56
C LEU A 681 11.37 -45.62 152.85
N PRO A 682 10.38 -44.70 152.81
CA PRO A 682 9.63 -44.26 153.98
C PRO A 682 9.00 -45.36 154.86
N ALA A 683 8.60 -46.52 154.33
CA ALA A 683 8.17 -47.65 155.16
C ALA A 683 9.37 -48.36 155.80
N ILE A 684 10.42 -48.63 155.01
CA ILE A 684 11.66 -49.25 155.52
C ILE A 684 12.30 -48.39 156.60
N ASP A 685 12.30 -47.07 156.48
CA ASP A 685 12.80 -46.14 157.50
C ASP A 685 11.95 -46.16 158.79
N ARG A 686 10.62 -46.34 158.70
CA ARG A 686 9.75 -46.55 159.87
C ARG A 686 10.06 -47.87 160.56
N ASP A 687 10.25 -48.96 159.80
CA ASP A 687 10.58 -50.27 160.35
C ASP A 687 11.98 -50.26 161.00
N ILE A 688 12.95 -49.59 160.36
CA ILE A 688 14.29 -49.34 160.93
C ILE A 688 14.19 -48.51 162.21
N ALA A 689 13.31 -47.50 162.28
CA ALA A 689 13.10 -46.70 163.49
C ALA A 689 12.45 -47.52 164.62
N ALA A 690 11.46 -48.36 164.30
CA ALA A 690 10.84 -49.28 165.26
C ALA A 690 11.84 -50.30 165.81
N LEU A 691 12.60 -50.97 164.92
CA LEU A 691 13.66 -51.91 165.31
C LEU A 691 14.76 -51.25 166.14
N LYS A 692 15.13 -49.99 165.86
CA LYS A 692 16.05 -49.20 166.71
C LYS A 692 15.46 -48.90 168.09
N ALA A 693 14.16 -48.61 168.19
CA ALA A 693 13.49 -48.38 169.47
C ALA A 693 13.39 -49.67 170.31
N ASP A 694 13.08 -50.81 169.69
CA ASP A 694 13.05 -52.10 170.38
C ASP A 694 14.45 -52.60 170.76
N LEU A 695 15.47 -52.34 169.93
CA LEU A 695 16.87 -52.57 170.29
C LEU A 695 17.30 -51.75 171.52
N LEU A 696 16.79 -50.52 171.69
CA LEU A 696 17.05 -49.72 172.88
C LEU A 696 16.38 -50.31 174.14
N LYS A 697 15.13 -50.77 174.05
CA LYS A 697 14.45 -51.50 175.15
C LYS A 697 15.22 -52.77 175.52
N ALA A 698 15.63 -53.56 174.52
CA ALA A 698 16.42 -54.77 174.72
C ALA A 698 17.77 -54.47 175.40
N ARG A 699 18.47 -53.41 174.97
CA ARG A 699 19.72 -52.95 175.61
C ARG A 699 19.51 -52.50 177.06
N GLN A 700 18.41 -51.82 177.38
CA GLN A 700 18.08 -51.48 178.77
C GLN A 700 17.86 -52.73 179.62
N SER A 701 17.12 -53.72 179.13
CA SER A 701 16.98 -55.01 179.84
C SER A 701 18.30 -55.78 179.98
N SER A 702 19.18 -55.68 178.96
CA SER A 702 20.51 -56.30 178.99
C SER A 702 21.48 -55.59 179.93
N ALA A 703 21.31 -54.29 180.20
CA ALA A 703 22.09 -53.55 181.18
C ALA A 703 21.69 -53.98 182.60
N VAL A 704 20.39 -54.04 182.91
CA VAL A 704 19.87 -54.53 184.20
C VAL A 704 20.27 -55.98 184.48
N LEU A 705 20.33 -56.83 183.44
CA LEU A 705 20.87 -58.19 183.56
C LEU A 705 22.41 -58.22 183.64
N GLY A 706 23.11 -57.25 183.06
CA GLY A 706 24.56 -57.08 183.16
C GLY A 706 25.00 -56.71 184.57
N ASP A 707 24.38 -55.68 185.16
CA ASP A 707 24.62 -55.28 186.56
C ASP A 707 24.40 -56.45 187.54
N ALA A 708 23.46 -57.36 187.23
CA ALA A 708 23.18 -58.58 188.01
C ALA A 708 24.10 -59.78 187.72
N LEU A 709 24.98 -59.70 186.71
CA LEU A 709 25.92 -60.74 186.30
C LEU A 709 27.40 -60.34 186.48
N GLU A 710 27.70 -59.04 186.51
CA GLU A 710 29.05 -58.50 186.63
C GLU A 710 29.53 -58.33 188.08
N ASP A 711 28.66 -58.48 189.09
CA ASP A 711 29.06 -58.53 190.51
C ASP A 711 29.79 -59.86 190.84
N PRO A 712 31.12 -59.84 191.11
CA PRO A 712 31.88 -61.05 191.41
C PRO A 712 31.53 -61.69 192.75
N SER A 713 30.69 -61.02 193.55
CA SER A 713 30.14 -61.52 194.82
C SER A 713 29.04 -62.57 194.61
N HIS A 714 28.46 -62.66 193.41
CA HIS A 714 27.34 -63.55 193.14
C HIS A 714 27.79 -65.00 192.88
N PRO A 715 27.27 -66.02 193.60
CA PRO A 715 27.93 -67.32 193.78
C PRO A 715 27.89 -68.32 192.59
N ALA A 716 27.78 -67.85 191.35
CA ALA A 716 27.43 -68.70 190.19
C ALA A 716 28.52 -68.89 189.09
N THR A 717 29.53 -68.01 188.97
CA THR A 717 30.11 -67.70 187.63
C THR A 717 31.61 -68.05 187.42
N ALA A 718 32.24 -68.88 188.25
CA ALA A 718 33.70 -68.89 188.43
C ALA A 718 34.60 -69.81 187.51
N SER A 719 34.42 -69.97 186.17
CA SER A 719 35.05 -71.15 185.45
C SER A 719 35.54 -71.23 183.92
N ARG A 720 35.92 -70.21 183.05
CA ARG A 720 36.24 -70.42 181.54
C ARG A 720 37.14 -69.39 180.66
N VAL A 721 38.22 -69.71 179.86
CA VAL A 721 38.91 -68.86 178.74
C VAL A 721 40.01 -69.52 177.77
N ARG A 722 40.27 -69.12 176.44
CA ARG A 722 41.60 -69.14 175.62
C ARG A 722 41.62 -68.74 174.06
N LEU A 723 42.79 -68.41 173.39
CA LEU A 723 43.04 -68.04 171.90
C LEU A 723 44.53 -68.18 171.30
N LEU A 724 44.83 -67.99 169.95
CA LEU A 724 46.20 -67.95 169.24
C LEU A 724 46.30 -67.40 167.72
N GLY A 725 47.48 -67.39 166.99
CA GLY A 725 47.72 -66.84 165.57
C GLY A 725 49.09 -67.12 164.78
N GLY A 726 49.42 -66.53 163.57
CA GLY A 726 50.63 -66.83 162.65
C GLY A 726 51.03 -65.87 161.42
N ARG A 727 52.05 -66.17 160.52
CA ARG A 727 52.61 -65.33 159.35
C ARG A 727 53.32 -66.06 158.12
N ILE A 728 53.92 -65.35 157.12
CA ILE A 728 54.43 -65.83 155.74
C ILE A 728 55.68 -65.04 155.11
N PRO A 729 56.33 -65.37 153.92
CA PRO A 729 57.62 -64.80 153.36
C PRO A 729 57.61 -63.90 152.05
N GLU A 730 58.52 -64.05 151.02
CA GLU A 730 59.05 -62.95 150.11
C GLU A 730 59.27 -63.14 148.52
N LYS A 731 60.45 -62.83 147.88
CA LYS A 731 60.61 -61.99 146.61
C LYS A 731 61.02 -62.47 145.14
N ASP A 732 62.28 -62.87 144.82
CA ASP A 732 63.17 -62.29 143.72
C ASP A 732 62.98 -62.47 142.15
N GLU A 733 63.87 -63.17 141.40
CA GLU A 733 63.85 -63.65 139.96
C GLU A 733 63.81 -62.66 138.75
N LEU A 734 63.75 -61.35 138.95
CA LEU A 734 63.30 -60.39 137.91
C LEU A 734 64.34 -59.95 136.85
N VAL A 735 65.65 -59.93 137.15
CA VAL A 735 66.64 -59.15 136.36
C VAL A 735 67.01 -59.77 135.02
N ALA A 736 67.15 -61.10 134.95
CA ALA A 736 67.65 -61.81 133.75
C ALA A 736 66.73 -61.70 132.51
N LYS A 737 65.50 -61.21 132.69
CA LYS A 737 64.46 -61.17 131.65
C LYS A 737 64.54 -59.95 130.72
N LEU A 738 65.35 -58.94 131.08
CA LEU A 738 65.30 -57.61 130.46
C LEU A 738 66.21 -57.51 129.22
N GLN A 739 67.43 -58.02 129.29
CA GLN A 739 68.45 -57.91 128.23
C GLN A 739 68.06 -58.61 126.91
N SER A 740 67.27 -59.69 126.96
CA SER A 740 66.88 -60.48 125.78
C SER A 740 65.88 -59.79 124.85
N LEU A 741 65.41 -58.59 125.20
CA LEU A 741 64.45 -57.82 124.40
C LEU A 741 65.12 -56.77 123.50
N GLU A 742 66.34 -56.34 123.80
CA GLU A 742 66.99 -55.21 123.13
C GLU A 742 67.60 -55.60 121.78
N GLU A 743 68.32 -56.73 121.70
CA GLU A 743 68.91 -57.23 120.44
C GLU A 743 67.85 -57.49 119.35
N ARG A 744 66.65 -57.90 119.76
CA ARG A 744 65.52 -58.18 118.86
C ARG A 744 64.97 -56.94 118.15
N LEU A 745 65.23 -55.75 118.66
CA LEU A 745 64.73 -54.51 118.05
C LEU A 745 65.52 -54.14 116.79
N SER A 746 66.86 -54.22 116.89
CA SER A 746 67.81 -53.81 115.84
C SER A 746 67.50 -54.47 114.47
N MET A 747 67.43 -55.81 114.43
CA MET A 747 67.22 -56.56 113.18
C MET A 747 65.88 -56.26 112.47
N THR A 748 64.92 -55.61 113.13
CA THR A 748 63.63 -55.25 112.50
C THR A 748 63.69 -53.95 111.69
N GLN A 749 64.72 -53.12 111.88
CA GLN A 749 64.85 -51.82 111.23
C GLN A 749 65.47 -51.93 109.83
N ASP A 750 66.54 -52.70 109.66
CA ASP A 750 67.23 -52.85 108.36
C ASP A 750 66.30 -53.44 107.28
N GLY A 751 65.57 -54.51 107.61
CA GLY A 751 64.59 -55.18 106.72
C GLY A 751 63.32 -54.36 106.43
N LEU A 752 63.27 -53.09 106.85
CA LEU A 752 62.25 -52.10 106.52
C LEU A 752 62.75 -51.15 105.41
N GLY A 753 64.06 -50.88 105.36
CA GLY A 753 64.69 -50.04 104.32
C GLY A 753 64.62 -50.65 102.91
N GLU A 754 64.94 -51.95 102.79
CA GLU A 754 64.89 -52.66 101.49
C GLU A 754 63.50 -52.59 100.83
N LYS A 755 62.43 -52.69 101.64
CA LYS A 755 61.04 -52.67 101.18
C LYS A 755 60.61 -51.29 100.69
N ALA A 756 61.19 -50.22 101.21
CA ALA A 756 60.93 -48.87 100.73
C ALA A 756 61.50 -48.64 99.31
N LEU A 757 62.64 -49.24 98.99
CA LEU A 757 63.27 -49.12 97.67
C LEU A 757 62.41 -49.77 96.58
N VAL A 758 61.96 -51.02 96.81
CA VAL A 758 61.10 -51.78 95.89
C VAL A 758 59.77 -51.06 95.63
N LEU A 759 59.21 -50.39 96.64
CA LEU A 759 57.97 -49.62 96.49
C LEU A 759 58.13 -48.51 95.44
N GLY A 760 59.27 -47.81 95.44
CA GLY A 760 59.56 -46.69 94.53
C GLY A 760 59.60 -47.10 93.05
N GLU A 761 60.30 -48.20 92.74
CA GLU A 761 60.39 -48.73 91.37
C GLU A 761 59.02 -49.18 90.85
N VAL A 762 58.22 -49.84 91.70
CA VAL A 762 56.85 -50.25 91.35
C VAL A 762 55.96 -49.03 91.11
N THR A 763 56.02 -47.99 91.94
CA THR A 763 55.23 -46.76 91.71
C THR A 763 55.57 -46.11 90.36
N HIS A 764 56.85 -45.94 90.04
CA HIS A 764 57.30 -45.32 88.79
C HIS A 764 56.82 -46.08 87.54
N LEU A 765 56.86 -47.42 87.57
CA LEU A 765 56.31 -48.27 86.50
C LEU A 765 54.79 -48.12 86.35
N THR A 766 54.04 -48.07 87.47
CA THR A 766 52.57 -47.91 87.41
C THR A 766 52.12 -46.53 86.92
N GLU A 767 52.92 -45.48 87.16
CA GLU A 767 52.62 -44.13 86.68
C GLU A 767 52.89 -43.98 85.18
N GLY A 768 53.99 -44.54 84.65
CA GLY A 768 54.25 -44.59 83.20
C GLY A 768 53.16 -45.35 82.41
N LEU A 769 52.67 -46.47 82.96
CA LEU A 769 51.54 -47.21 82.40
C LEU A 769 50.21 -46.43 82.50
N ARG A 770 50.01 -45.61 83.54
CA ARG A 770 48.84 -44.72 83.64
C ARG A 770 48.89 -43.55 82.66
N GLY A 771 50.07 -42.98 82.40
CA GLY A 771 50.27 -41.90 81.42
C GLY A 771 49.95 -42.34 80.00
N THR A 772 50.58 -43.43 79.54
CA THR A 772 50.31 -44.03 78.21
C THR A 772 48.84 -44.46 78.06
N ALA A 773 48.22 -45.01 79.12
CA ALA A 773 46.79 -45.31 79.16
C ALA A 773 45.88 -44.07 79.30
N ALA A 774 46.41 -42.85 79.48
CA ALA A 774 45.67 -41.60 79.40
C ALA A 774 45.69 -41.00 78.00
N GLU A 775 46.85 -41.02 77.33
CA GLU A 775 47.01 -40.53 75.96
C GLU A 775 46.16 -41.34 74.98
N GLY A 776 46.18 -42.67 75.08
CA GLY A 776 45.37 -43.57 74.24
C GLY A 776 43.85 -43.49 74.47
N ARG A 777 43.38 -42.83 75.54
CA ARG A 777 41.95 -42.76 75.86
C ARG A 777 41.18 -41.84 74.91
N ALA A 778 41.79 -40.75 74.44
CA ALA A 778 41.15 -39.81 73.52
C ALA A 778 40.93 -40.42 72.13
N THR A 779 41.96 -41.07 71.57
CA THR A 779 41.89 -41.74 70.27
C THR A 779 40.99 -42.98 70.31
N GLY A 780 41.05 -43.76 71.40
CA GLY A 780 40.14 -44.89 71.64
C GLY A 780 38.66 -44.46 71.69
N ALA A 781 38.35 -43.35 72.37
CA ALA A 781 36.99 -42.83 72.43
C ALA A 781 36.47 -42.35 71.06
N GLN A 782 37.32 -41.67 70.27
CA GLN A 782 36.96 -41.24 68.91
C GLN A 782 36.70 -42.44 67.98
N LEU A 783 37.55 -43.48 68.03
CA LEU A 783 37.35 -44.71 67.27
C LEU A 783 36.09 -45.46 67.67
N ALA A 784 35.78 -45.55 68.98
CA ALA A 784 34.55 -46.17 69.48
C ALA A 784 33.30 -45.38 69.06
N ALA A 785 33.33 -44.04 69.10
CA ALA A 785 32.25 -43.18 68.61
C ALA A 785 32.03 -43.36 67.10
N ALA A 786 33.10 -43.40 66.30
CA ALA A 786 33.02 -43.67 64.86
C ALA A 786 32.45 -45.06 64.56
N ALA A 787 32.90 -46.10 65.25
CA ALA A 787 32.39 -47.47 65.10
C ALA A 787 30.90 -47.56 65.44
N ASN A 788 30.45 -46.91 66.52
CA ASN A 788 29.04 -46.84 66.91
C ASN A 788 28.21 -46.05 65.87
N ALA A 789 28.74 -44.96 65.31
CA ALA A 789 28.08 -44.22 64.24
C ALA A 789 27.94 -45.06 62.95
N TYR A 790 28.94 -45.86 62.59
CA TYR A 790 28.85 -46.81 61.47
C TYR A 790 27.86 -47.94 61.74
N GLN A 791 27.81 -48.50 62.96
CA GLN A 791 26.76 -49.46 63.33
C GLN A 791 25.35 -48.84 63.27
N GLY A 792 25.19 -47.58 63.73
CA GLY A 792 23.94 -46.85 63.64
C GLY A 792 23.48 -46.66 62.19
N LYS A 793 24.38 -46.20 61.33
CA LYS A 793 24.15 -46.11 59.87
C LYS A 793 23.74 -47.46 59.28
N LEU A 794 24.50 -48.53 59.57
CA LEU A 794 24.21 -49.89 59.10
C LEU A 794 22.81 -50.35 59.54
N ARG A 795 22.47 -50.27 60.83
CA ARG A 795 21.14 -50.61 61.36
C ARG A 795 20.00 -49.75 60.76
N SER A 796 20.28 -48.54 60.27
CA SER A 796 19.31 -47.70 59.55
C SER A 796 19.11 -48.13 58.09
N VAL A 797 20.16 -48.65 57.46
CA VAL A 797 20.12 -49.19 56.09
C VAL A 797 19.48 -50.57 56.11
N THR A 798 19.84 -51.45 57.04
CA THR A 798 19.18 -52.76 57.22
C THR A 798 17.69 -52.60 57.51
N ARG A 799 17.26 -51.61 58.34
CA ARG A 799 15.83 -51.34 58.55
C ARG A 799 15.12 -50.85 57.29
N ARG A 800 15.71 -49.95 56.50
CA ARG A 800 15.14 -49.53 55.20
C ARG A 800 15.09 -50.68 54.20
N MET A 801 16.12 -51.51 54.14
CA MET A 801 16.16 -52.70 53.28
C MET A 801 15.12 -53.74 53.70
N MET A 802 14.91 -53.95 55.00
CA MET A 802 13.83 -54.83 55.48
C MET A 802 12.44 -54.22 55.23
N ALA A 803 12.29 -52.89 55.30
CA ALA A 803 11.06 -52.21 54.91
C ALA A 803 10.77 -52.42 53.41
N THR A 804 11.72 -52.15 52.52
CA THR A 804 11.51 -52.35 51.07
C THR A 804 11.36 -53.82 50.68
N ILE A 805 11.99 -54.76 51.40
CA ILE A 805 11.72 -56.21 51.24
C ILE A 805 10.30 -56.57 51.72
N SER A 806 9.82 -55.99 52.83
CA SER A 806 8.45 -56.19 53.32
C SER A 806 7.39 -55.57 52.41
N GLU A 807 7.66 -54.40 51.83
CA GLU A 807 6.84 -53.78 50.77
C GLU A 807 6.84 -54.65 49.51
N LEU A 808 8.00 -55.07 49.03
CA LEU A 808 8.12 -55.91 47.83
C LEU A 808 7.39 -57.26 48.00
N SER A 809 7.51 -57.90 49.17
CA SER A 809 6.77 -59.13 49.47
C SER A 809 5.26 -58.90 49.61
N LEU A 810 4.81 -57.75 50.11
CA LEU A 810 3.40 -57.35 50.09
C LEU A 810 2.89 -57.13 48.65
N TYR A 811 3.69 -56.49 47.79
CA TYR A 811 3.38 -56.31 46.37
C TYR A 811 3.37 -57.64 45.61
N GLN A 812 4.27 -58.57 45.93
CA GLN A 812 4.25 -59.94 45.38
C GLN A 812 3.00 -60.71 45.84
N ALA A 813 2.63 -60.62 47.13
CA ALA A 813 1.44 -61.26 47.67
C ALA A 813 0.13 -60.69 47.07
N THR A 814 0.05 -59.36 46.88
CA THR A 814 -1.11 -58.74 46.22
C THR A 814 -1.15 -59.04 44.73
N ALA A 815 -0.02 -59.06 44.01
CA ALA A 815 0.05 -59.48 42.62
C ALA A 815 -0.40 -60.95 42.44
N LEU A 816 0.06 -61.87 43.29
CA LEU A 816 -0.40 -63.27 43.28
C LEU A 816 -1.91 -63.38 43.58
N LYS A 817 -2.42 -62.63 44.56
CA LYS A 817 -3.86 -62.60 44.87
C LYS A 817 -4.70 -62.03 43.72
N LEU A 818 -4.20 -61.02 43.00
CA LEU A 818 -4.84 -60.47 41.81
C LEU A 818 -4.78 -61.43 40.63
N HIS A 819 -3.68 -62.20 40.47
CA HIS A 819 -3.59 -63.25 39.45
C HIS A 819 -4.59 -64.38 39.71
N ALA A 820 -4.69 -64.85 40.95
CA ALA A 820 -5.69 -65.86 41.36
C ALA A 820 -7.13 -65.36 41.18
N SER A 821 -7.41 -64.09 41.53
CA SER A 821 -8.71 -63.46 41.28
C SER A 821 -9.04 -63.37 39.79
N LYS A 822 -8.05 -63.00 38.95
CA LYS A 822 -8.19 -62.99 37.50
C LYS A 822 -8.49 -64.39 36.95
N GLU A 823 -7.76 -65.42 37.39
CA GLU A 823 -8.01 -66.81 36.99
C GLU A 823 -9.40 -67.29 37.41
N GLN A 824 -9.85 -66.97 38.63
CA GLN A 824 -11.20 -67.27 39.11
C GLN A 824 -12.27 -66.57 38.26
N LEU A 825 -12.10 -65.29 37.94
CA LEU A 825 -13.02 -64.54 37.07
C LEU A 825 -13.01 -65.06 35.63
N GLN A 826 -11.86 -65.50 35.10
CA GLN A 826 -11.76 -66.14 33.78
C GLN A 826 -12.44 -67.51 33.76
N GLN A 827 -12.32 -68.31 34.83
CA GLN A 827 -13.04 -69.57 34.99
C GLN A 827 -14.56 -69.35 35.11
N LEU A 828 -14.99 -68.39 35.93
CA LEU A 828 -16.40 -68.01 36.06
C LEU A 828 -16.97 -67.56 34.71
N LEU A 829 -16.26 -66.70 33.97
CA LEU A 829 -16.67 -66.24 32.64
C LEU A 829 -16.75 -67.40 31.62
N ALA A 830 -15.81 -68.34 31.63
CA ALA A 830 -15.87 -69.53 30.79
C ALA A 830 -17.06 -70.45 31.15
N THR A 831 -17.34 -70.65 32.44
CA THR A 831 -18.53 -71.42 32.87
C THR A 831 -19.83 -70.69 32.56
N ALA A 832 -19.86 -69.35 32.64
CA ALA A 832 -21.00 -68.53 32.29
C ALA A 832 -21.30 -68.58 30.78
N GLN A 833 -20.25 -68.58 29.94
CA GLN A 833 -20.37 -68.80 28.50
C GLN A 833 -20.93 -70.20 28.19
N GLN A 834 -20.41 -71.25 28.83
CA GLN A 834 -20.93 -72.62 28.66
C GLN A 834 -22.38 -72.79 29.12
N ARG A 835 -22.78 -72.17 30.24
CA ARG A 835 -24.19 -72.14 30.68
C ARG A 835 -25.07 -71.40 29.67
N LEU A 836 -24.63 -70.25 29.18
CA LEU A 836 -25.37 -69.46 28.18
C LEU A 836 -25.53 -70.21 26.85
N GLU A 837 -24.48 -70.88 26.36
CA GLU A 837 -24.52 -71.76 25.18
C GLU A 837 -25.47 -72.95 25.38
N ALA A 838 -25.60 -73.46 26.60
CA ALA A 838 -26.56 -74.49 26.99
C ALA A 838 -28.00 -73.94 27.24
N GLY A 839 -28.24 -72.64 27.02
CA GLY A 839 -29.54 -72.01 27.24
C GLY A 839 -29.92 -71.80 28.72
N GLN A 840 -28.95 -71.87 29.63
CA GLN A 840 -29.11 -71.67 31.07
C GLN A 840 -28.67 -70.25 31.50
N PRO A 841 -29.15 -69.73 32.64
CA PRO A 841 -28.68 -68.45 33.16
C PRO A 841 -27.16 -68.47 33.41
N PRO A 842 -26.43 -67.40 33.03
CA PRO A 842 -24.96 -67.39 33.03
C PRO A 842 -24.35 -67.43 34.44
N THR A 843 -25.05 -66.93 35.46
CA THR A 843 -24.63 -67.00 36.87
C THR A 843 -25.80 -67.38 37.77
N GLU A 844 -25.49 -67.94 38.94
CA GLU A 844 -26.50 -68.35 39.94
C GLU A 844 -27.18 -67.13 40.58
N GLU A 845 -26.51 -65.98 40.59
CA GLU A 845 -27.10 -64.69 40.95
C GLU A 845 -28.15 -64.25 39.91
N ALA A 846 -27.86 -64.36 38.61
CA ALA A 846 -28.83 -64.06 37.56
C ALA A 846 -30.03 -65.03 37.56
N GLU A 847 -29.81 -66.30 37.94
CA GLU A 847 -30.90 -67.26 38.18
C GLU A 847 -31.78 -66.85 39.37
N MET A 848 -31.17 -66.40 40.48
CA MET A 848 -31.90 -65.89 41.65
C MET A 848 -32.66 -64.58 41.34
N GLU A 849 -32.09 -63.67 40.56
CA GLU A 849 -32.76 -62.44 40.10
C GLU A 849 -33.94 -62.75 39.16
N TRP A 850 -33.75 -63.65 38.19
CA TRP A 850 -34.85 -64.09 37.31
C TRP A 850 -35.97 -64.76 38.11
N ALA A 851 -35.62 -65.64 39.06
CA ALA A 851 -36.58 -66.25 39.96
C ALA A 851 -37.24 -65.23 40.92
N ALA A 852 -36.58 -64.12 41.26
CA ALA A 852 -37.17 -63.03 42.03
C ALA A 852 -38.19 -62.25 41.18
N LEU A 853 -37.83 -61.88 39.94
CA LEU A 853 -38.72 -61.20 38.99
C LEU A 853 -39.95 -62.05 38.64
N ALA A 854 -39.79 -63.35 38.41
CA ALA A 854 -40.92 -64.26 38.16
C ALA A 854 -41.88 -64.35 39.37
N ARG A 855 -41.35 -64.36 40.60
CA ARG A 855 -42.16 -64.28 41.84
C ARG A 855 -42.83 -62.91 42.01
N GLN A 856 -42.19 -61.84 41.54
CA GLN A 856 -42.74 -60.49 41.56
C GLN A 856 -43.87 -60.30 40.53
N GLN A 857 -43.78 -60.96 39.37
CA GLN A 857 -44.88 -61.02 38.40
C GLN A 857 -46.06 -61.82 38.95
N ALA A 858 -45.84 -63.04 39.46
CA ALA A 858 -46.89 -63.86 40.06
C ALA A 858 -47.63 -63.14 41.21
N THR A 859 -46.91 -62.41 42.07
CA THR A 859 -47.55 -61.64 43.15
C THR A 859 -48.27 -60.38 42.67
N LEU A 860 -47.96 -59.84 41.48
CA LEU A 860 -48.77 -58.79 40.84
C LEU A 860 -50.06 -59.36 40.23
N ASP A 861 -50.00 -60.56 39.65
CA ASP A 861 -51.17 -61.25 39.11
C ASP A 861 -52.15 -61.69 40.22
N ASP A 862 -51.63 -62.22 41.34
CA ASP A 862 -52.41 -62.52 42.55
C ASP A 862 -53.09 -61.25 43.11
N LEU A 863 -52.36 -60.12 43.15
CA LEU A 863 -52.90 -58.83 43.61
C LEU A 863 -53.90 -58.22 42.63
N ALA A 864 -53.88 -58.58 41.35
CA ALA A 864 -54.91 -58.19 40.38
C ALA A 864 -56.21 -58.98 40.64
N GLN A 865 -56.11 -60.31 40.80
CA GLN A 865 -57.27 -61.17 41.09
C GLN A 865 -57.93 -60.77 42.42
N GLN A 866 -57.15 -60.57 43.49
CA GLN A 866 -57.66 -60.11 44.77
C GLN A 866 -58.34 -58.72 44.70
N ARG A 867 -57.95 -57.86 43.76
CA ARG A 867 -58.62 -56.56 43.55
C ARG A 867 -59.98 -56.71 42.88
N GLU A 868 -60.14 -57.64 41.94
CA GLU A 868 -61.45 -57.95 41.34
C GLU A 868 -62.39 -58.60 42.37
N GLU A 869 -61.88 -59.55 43.17
CA GLU A 869 -62.66 -60.17 44.25
C GLU A 869 -63.10 -59.16 45.32
N VAL A 870 -62.20 -58.29 45.78
CA VAL A 870 -62.52 -57.25 46.79
C VAL A 870 -63.48 -56.20 46.24
N ALA A 871 -63.37 -55.83 44.96
CA ALA A 871 -64.34 -54.94 44.32
C ALA A 871 -65.75 -55.56 44.28
N ALA A 872 -65.86 -56.84 43.92
CA ALA A 872 -67.14 -57.56 43.89
C ALA A 872 -67.78 -57.71 45.29
N ILE A 873 -66.97 -57.77 46.35
CA ILE A 873 -67.44 -57.91 47.74
C ILE A 873 -67.93 -56.57 48.33
N LEU A 874 -67.28 -55.45 47.97
CA LEU A 874 -67.59 -54.14 48.55
C LEU A 874 -68.96 -53.57 48.08
N ASP A 875 -69.40 -53.89 46.86
CA ASP A 875 -70.58 -53.28 46.25
C ASP A 875 -71.93 -53.84 46.73
N GLN A 876 -71.95 -54.92 47.53
CA GLN A 876 -73.20 -55.55 47.99
C GLN A 876 -73.53 -55.41 49.48
N LYS A 877 -72.60 -55.01 50.37
CA LYS A 877 -72.87 -54.89 51.82
C LYS A 877 -72.18 -53.70 52.47
N GLY A 878 -72.81 -52.53 52.37
CA GLY A 878 -72.53 -51.41 53.27
C GLY A 878 -72.91 -51.76 54.72
N ALA A 879 -71.91 -51.92 55.60
CA ALA A 879 -72.10 -52.14 57.02
C ALA A 879 -70.95 -51.49 57.82
N LEU A 880 -71.27 -50.76 58.89
CA LEU A 880 -70.26 -50.16 59.76
C LEU A 880 -69.49 -51.24 60.53
N GLN A 881 -68.17 -51.27 60.42
CA GLN A 881 -67.34 -51.98 61.38
C GLN A 881 -67.05 -51.08 62.60
N TYR A 882 -67.85 -51.25 63.65
CA TYR A 882 -67.52 -50.73 64.98
C TYR A 882 -66.25 -51.43 65.49
N THR A 883 -65.16 -50.67 65.63
CA THR A 883 -63.91 -51.16 66.25
C THR A 883 -63.78 -50.58 67.66
N THR A 884 -63.73 -51.45 68.66
CA THR A 884 -63.65 -51.05 70.09
C THR A 884 -62.19 -50.88 70.54
N ALA A 885 -61.38 -50.23 69.71
CA ALA A 885 -59.95 -50.02 69.96
C ALA A 885 -59.67 -48.53 70.23
N GLU A 886 -59.05 -48.22 71.37
CA GLU A 886 -58.72 -46.84 71.74
C GLU A 886 -57.70 -46.24 70.74
N PRO A 887 -57.94 -45.04 70.18
CA PRO A 887 -57.03 -44.41 69.24
C PRO A 887 -55.75 -43.98 69.97
N ARG A 888 -54.59 -44.38 69.44
CA ARG A 888 -53.29 -44.08 70.05
C ARG A 888 -52.88 -42.61 69.83
N PRO A 889 -52.35 -41.91 70.85
CA PRO A 889 -51.73 -40.61 70.67
C PRO A 889 -50.47 -40.71 69.80
N ASN A 890 -50.47 -40.04 68.64
CA ASN A 890 -49.37 -40.08 67.67
C ASN A 890 -48.30 -38.99 67.87
N ALA A 891 -48.41 -38.18 68.94
CA ALA A 891 -47.45 -37.14 69.29
C ALA A 891 -47.36 -36.98 70.81
N TYR A 892 -46.21 -36.47 71.29
CA TYR A 892 -46.00 -36.01 72.66
C TYR A 892 -45.64 -34.51 72.65
N ILE A 893 -45.90 -33.82 73.76
CA ILE A 893 -45.60 -32.40 73.96
C ILE A 893 -44.59 -32.28 75.11
N PRO A 894 -43.31 -31.95 74.84
CA PRO A 894 -42.35 -31.60 75.88
C PRO A 894 -42.67 -30.22 76.48
N ASP A 895 -42.57 -30.11 77.80
CA ASP A 895 -43.08 -28.96 78.58
C ASP A 895 -42.40 -27.60 78.26
N GLU A 896 -41.25 -27.62 77.60
CA GLU A 896 -40.43 -26.42 77.34
C GLU A 896 -40.80 -25.68 76.04
N LEU A 897 -41.53 -26.30 75.09
CA LEU A 897 -41.75 -25.73 73.75
C LEU A 897 -43.16 -25.85 73.14
N GLY A 898 -44.12 -26.50 73.82
CA GLY A 898 -45.57 -26.32 73.56
C GLY A 898 -46.14 -26.74 72.19
N ILE A 899 -45.34 -27.25 71.25
CA ILE A 899 -45.78 -27.67 69.91
C ILE A 899 -45.61 -29.20 69.76
N PRO A 900 -46.64 -29.96 69.33
CA PRO A 900 -46.54 -31.41 69.19
C PRO A 900 -45.51 -31.85 68.13
N LYS A 901 -44.70 -32.86 68.43
CA LYS A 901 -43.85 -33.56 67.45
C LYS A 901 -44.33 -35.01 67.24
N PRO A 902 -44.39 -35.50 65.98
CA PRO A 902 -44.70 -36.89 65.71
C PRO A 902 -43.55 -37.82 66.12
N TYR A 903 -43.86 -39.06 66.47
CA TYR A 903 -42.82 -40.08 66.69
C TYR A 903 -42.10 -40.42 65.37
N GLY A 904 -40.77 -40.53 65.44
CA GLY A 904 -39.95 -40.98 64.31
C GLY A 904 -40.09 -42.48 64.03
N ALA A 905 -39.31 -42.99 63.06
CA ALA A 905 -39.40 -44.35 62.52
C ALA A 905 -39.26 -45.51 63.55
N PHE A 906 -38.79 -45.21 64.76
CA PHE A 906 -38.77 -46.15 65.89
C PHE A 906 -39.67 -45.63 67.02
N SER A 907 -40.96 -45.92 66.96
CA SER A 907 -41.91 -45.53 68.00
C SER A 907 -41.68 -46.35 69.30
N PRO A 908 -41.88 -45.76 70.50
CA PRO A 908 -41.73 -46.50 71.75
C PRO A 908 -42.73 -47.65 71.88
N PHE A 909 -42.26 -48.89 71.70
CA PHE A 909 -43.08 -50.08 71.85
C PHE A 909 -43.38 -50.35 73.33
N LYS A 910 -44.66 -50.29 73.72
CA LYS A 910 -45.12 -50.70 75.05
C LYS A 910 -44.89 -52.22 75.20
N PRO A 911 -44.01 -52.69 76.11
CA PRO A 911 -43.64 -54.10 76.17
C PRO A 911 -44.86 -55.01 76.43
N SER A 912 -45.02 -56.03 75.60
CA SER A 912 -45.89 -57.16 75.90
C SER A 912 -45.30 -57.99 77.05
N ALA A 913 -46.17 -58.60 77.86
CA ALA A 913 -45.72 -59.46 78.96
C ALA A 913 -44.89 -60.65 78.41
N PRO A 914 -43.73 -60.98 79.02
CA PRO A 914 -42.81 -61.96 78.47
C PRO A 914 -43.40 -63.37 78.49
N GLY A 915 -43.43 -64.02 77.32
CA GLY A 915 -43.77 -65.43 77.18
C GLY A 915 -42.80 -66.33 77.93
N THR A 916 -43.28 -67.47 78.43
CA THR A 916 -42.60 -68.33 79.41
C THR A 916 -41.41 -69.15 78.89
N THR A 917 -40.94 -68.90 77.66
CA THR A 917 -40.06 -69.80 76.89
C THR A 917 -38.69 -69.23 76.47
N MET A 918 -38.18 -68.19 77.16
CA MET A 918 -36.78 -67.74 76.98
C MET A 918 -35.93 -67.88 78.24
N ARG A 919 -35.54 -69.13 78.54
CA ARG A 919 -34.34 -69.43 79.35
C ARG A 919 -33.19 -69.84 78.43
N HIS A 920 -31.96 -69.75 78.94
CA HIS A 920 -30.70 -70.20 78.31
C HIS A 920 -30.05 -69.31 77.24
N VAL A 921 -29.43 -68.21 77.69
CA VAL A 921 -28.15 -67.74 77.11
C VAL A 921 -27.15 -67.58 78.27
N ARG A 922 -25.98 -68.22 78.19
CA ARG A 922 -24.88 -68.04 79.15
C ARG A 922 -23.92 -66.97 78.64
N LYS A 923 -23.40 -66.11 79.52
CA LYS A 923 -22.27 -65.22 79.19
C LYS A 923 -20.95 -66.02 79.19
N PRO A 924 -20.01 -65.76 78.27
CA PRO A 924 -18.66 -66.32 78.32
C PRO A 924 -17.82 -65.64 79.41
N ALA A 925 -16.81 -66.33 79.93
CA ALA A 925 -15.84 -65.80 80.88
C ALA A 925 -14.54 -65.37 80.16
N PRO A 926 -13.86 -64.30 80.61
CA PRO A 926 -12.53 -63.92 80.10
C PRO A 926 -11.47 -64.95 80.52
N ARG A 927 -10.36 -65.00 79.76
CA ARG A 927 -9.17 -65.81 80.12
C ARG A 927 -8.19 -64.99 80.95
N GLU A 928 -7.51 -65.66 81.87
CA GLU A 928 -6.41 -65.09 82.63
C GLU A 928 -5.14 -64.96 81.76
N ILE A 929 -4.29 -63.99 82.09
CA ILE A 929 -2.97 -63.80 81.50
C ILE A 929 -1.94 -64.33 82.51
N VAL A 930 -1.08 -65.25 82.06
CA VAL A 930 0.09 -65.69 82.81
C VAL A 930 1.26 -64.77 82.44
N ILE A 931 2.08 -64.43 83.45
CA ILE A 931 3.26 -63.54 83.36
C ILE A 931 4.39 -64.23 82.60
#